data_AF-A0A1D3LT53-F1
#
_entry.id   AF-A0A1D3LT53-F1
#
_cell.length_a   1.000
_cell.length_b   1.000
_cell.length_c   1.000
_cell.angle_alpha   90.00
_cell.angle_beta   90.00
_cell.angle_gamma   90.00
#
_symmetry.space_group_name_H-M   'P 1'
#
loop_
_entity.id
_entity.type
_entity.pdbx_description
1 polymer ?
#
loop_
_entity_poly.entity_id
_entity_poly.type
_entity_poly.pdbx_seq_one_letter_code
_entity_poly.pdbx_strand_id
1 'polypeptide(L)'
;MGRIKVLNVAEKPSVASAIVSILSKGESNKKKSYSKYNPVFTFDYKMENETWSMFVTSVTGHLTDQKFDDKYKNWNNTDPHELFDAKITIYIDKDKKPIENNLKKYSKDCNVLILWLDCDREGEHICFEVINACSVTNKKLKIHRAQFSAVTEKDIKYAINNLKSPNKNLAQSVDVRREIDLRMGSIFTRFMTIRYFKLVQNDTKIISYGPCQFPTLGFVVNRYLQIKNFNNEYYWTIKMGYLYQDKNSNNSNLFLDNIGKNKKEREKKKKKGKKKKNCSDYYSSDDDANNSYDKDKKPIENNLKKYSKDCNVLILWLDCDREGEHICFEVINACSVTNKKLKIHRAQFSAVTEKDIKYAINNLKSPNKNLAQSVDVRREIDLRMGSIFTRFMTIRYFKLVQNDTKIISYGPCQFPTLGFVVNRYLQIKNFNNEYYWTIKMGYLYQDKNSNNSNLFLDNIGKNKKEREKKKKKGKKKKNCRDYYSSDDDANNSYGINNRPYSSNTNYVVDFTWSRLKLFDHLGVVLIYEDLLKNPLCRISNIFEKEVKKYRPFPLNTLQMTKLVSKYFHISSKECMNIAEKLYSKGYISYPRTETNYFVDSMNLRKIIHELKKNNIFGNYATKLAEKNSCKPRKGKLNDKAHPPIHPVKNMNKANNVDFKEWKIYEFICRHFLAVCSDDAIGFDTKVVANIGEEQFYCKGLKIKNKNYLEIYIYEKWNDKILPPFQINDEFYPYSLVVEEGITQPPKYLSESDLLSLMDKYGIGTDATMHEHIENIQKRNYVYKNSKNLFIPTKLGIALILSYKKFKDIGVDLTEPSLRAKMERDMFLVASGEKGKNEIIRNYIDIMKYIYQEIYNRIDLLDENINYYINNPKIQS
;
A
#
# COMPACT_ATOMS: atom_id res chain seq x y z
N MET A 1 -13.57 13.97 55.48
CA MET A 1 -13.44 13.00 54.35
C MET A 1 -12.06 13.13 53.75
N GLY A 2 -11.32 12.01 53.65
CA GLY A 2 -9.94 12.02 53.13
C GLY A 2 -9.89 12.39 51.65
N ARG A 3 -9.02 13.32 51.28
CA ARG A 3 -8.84 13.77 49.88
C ARG A 3 -7.81 12.86 49.19
N ILE A 4 -8.22 12.12 48.17
CA ILE A 4 -7.33 11.19 47.46
C ILE A 4 -6.57 11.94 46.38
N LYS A 5 -5.23 11.85 46.37
CA LYS A 5 -4.40 12.44 45.31
C LYS A 5 -4.17 11.43 44.19
N VAL A 6 -4.48 11.81 42.96
CA VAL A 6 -4.49 10.91 41.81
C VAL A 6 -3.61 11.46 40.70
N LEU A 7 -2.51 10.77 40.39
CA LEU A 7 -1.69 11.07 39.22
C LEU A 7 -2.33 10.40 38.00
N ASN A 8 -2.58 11.17 36.95
CA ASN A 8 -3.15 10.72 35.69
C ASN A 8 -2.10 10.97 34.60
N VAL A 9 -1.74 9.93 33.84
CA VAL A 9 -0.72 10.03 32.80
C VAL A 9 -1.29 9.58 31.47
N ALA A 10 -1.36 10.49 30.50
CA ALA A 10 -1.82 10.19 29.14
C ALA A 10 -0.68 9.88 28.17
N GLU A 11 -0.95 9.10 27.12
CA GLU A 11 0.00 8.92 26.01
C GLU A 11 0.01 10.13 25.09
N LYS A 12 -0.61 11.25 25.46
CA LYS A 12 -0.61 12.42 24.59
C LYS A 12 -0.74 13.68 25.44
N PRO A 13 0.09 14.75 25.33
CA PRO A 13 -0.32 16.01 25.93
C PRO A 13 -1.67 16.48 25.38
N SER A 14 -2.03 16.10 24.15
CA SER A 14 -3.36 16.29 23.57
C SER A 14 -4.47 15.66 24.40
N VAL A 15 -4.31 14.38 24.66
CA VAL A 15 -5.23 13.56 25.42
C VAL A 15 -5.24 13.98 26.89
N ALA A 16 -4.10 14.31 27.50
CA ALA A 16 -4.07 14.88 28.84
C ALA A 16 -4.92 16.15 28.94
N SER A 17 -4.76 17.10 28.00
CA SER A 17 -5.56 18.32 28.00
C SER A 17 -7.04 18.06 27.69
N ALA A 18 -7.35 17.10 26.82
CA ALA A 18 -8.73 16.71 26.56
C ALA A 18 -9.40 16.08 27.79
N ILE A 19 -8.70 15.20 28.50
CA ILE A 19 -9.14 14.58 29.77
C ILE A 19 -9.36 15.67 30.82
N VAL A 20 -8.42 16.61 30.95
CA VAL A 20 -8.57 17.76 31.86
C VAL A 20 -9.81 18.55 31.49
N SER A 21 -9.98 18.97 30.24
CA SER A 21 -11.14 19.74 29.79
C SER A 21 -12.47 19.05 30.12
N ILE A 22 -12.57 17.75 29.83
CA ILE A 22 -13.77 16.95 30.06
C ILE A 22 -14.06 16.74 31.56
N LEU A 23 -13.07 16.32 32.34
CA LEU A 23 -13.28 15.95 33.74
C LEU A 23 -13.36 17.16 34.67
N SER A 24 -12.67 18.25 34.34
CA SER A 24 -12.71 19.50 35.12
C SER A 24 -13.82 20.45 34.72
N LYS A 25 -14.57 20.14 33.64
CA LYS A 25 -15.55 21.05 33.02
C LYS A 25 -14.95 22.42 32.64
N GLY A 26 -13.66 22.44 32.31
CA GLY A 26 -12.90 23.64 31.95
C GLY A 26 -12.15 24.33 33.09
N GLU A 27 -12.35 23.91 34.36
CA GLU A 27 -11.76 24.57 35.53
C GLU A 27 -10.54 23.81 36.07
N SER A 28 -9.34 24.19 35.66
CA SER A 28 -8.10 23.57 36.16
C SER A 28 -6.96 24.56 36.37
N ASN A 29 -6.08 24.22 37.31
CA ASN A 29 -4.85 24.96 37.62
C ASN A 29 -3.63 24.28 37.01
N LYS A 30 -2.57 25.05 36.71
CA LYS A 30 -1.31 24.51 36.16
C LYS A 30 -0.21 24.56 37.22
N LYS A 31 0.55 23.47 37.39
CA LYS A 31 1.71 23.39 38.29
C LYS A 31 3.05 23.39 37.53
N LYS A 32 4.14 23.61 38.28
CA LYS A 32 5.53 23.67 37.78
C LYS A 32 6.02 22.31 37.24
N SER A 33 6.05 22.19 35.92
CA SER A 33 6.59 21.04 35.19
C SER A 33 8.10 21.17 34.91
N TYR A 34 8.83 20.05 34.90
CA TYR A 34 10.21 19.93 34.41
C TYR A 34 10.26 19.84 32.87
N SER A 35 9.24 19.27 32.22
CA SER A 35 9.13 19.21 30.76
C SER A 35 8.40 20.44 30.21
N LYS A 36 9.00 21.09 29.21
CA LYS A 36 8.37 22.22 28.49
C LYS A 36 7.09 21.81 27.75
N TYR A 37 6.99 20.55 27.34
CA TYR A 37 5.94 20.03 26.46
C TYR A 37 4.86 19.21 27.18
N ASN A 38 5.13 18.77 28.41
CA ASN A 38 4.22 17.94 29.20
C ASN A 38 3.81 18.71 30.46
N PRO A 39 2.77 19.56 30.37
CA PRO A 39 2.27 20.29 31.53
C PRO A 39 1.72 19.34 32.60
N VAL A 40 1.57 19.88 33.82
CA VAL A 40 0.88 19.21 34.93
C VAL A 40 -0.30 20.07 35.34
N PHE A 41 -1.51 19.55 35.14
CA PHE A 41 -2.76 20.21 35.49
C PHE A 41 -3.31 19.65 36.79
N THR A 42 -4.03 20.46 37.55
CA THR A 42 -4.66 20.06 38.80
C THR A 42 -6.07 20.59 38.94
N PHE A 43 -7.00 19.73 39.35
CA PHE A 43 -8.39 20.07 39.62
C PHE A 43 -8.98 19.05 40.60
N ASP A 44 -10.12 19.37 41.20
CA ASP A 44 -10.86 18.43 42.03
C ASP A 44 -11.96 17.74 41.23
N TYR A 45 -12.11 16.45 41.45
CA TYR A 45 -13.12 15.60 40.82
C TYR A 45 -13.92 14.89 41.90
N LYS A 46 -15.25 15.00 41.86
CA LYS A 46 -16.14 14.29 42.79
C LYS A 46 -16.43 12.89 42.21
N MET A 47 -16.05 11.86 42.96
CA MET A 47 -16.28 10.46 42.62
C MET A 47 -17.14 9.85 43.72
N GLU A 48 -18.43 9.64 43.46
CA GLU A 48 -19.42 9.19 44.46
C GLU A 48 -19.32 9.97 45.78
N ASN A 49 -18.81 9.34 46.85
CA ASN A 49 -18.66 9.91 48.20
C ASN A 49 -17.24 10.47 48.49
N GLU A 50 -16.35 10.50 47.50
CA GLU A 50 -14.96 10.93 47.66
C GLU A 50 -14.62 12.15 46.79
N THR A 51 -13.66 12.96 47.25
CA THR A 51 -13.07 14.05 46.45
C THR A 51 -11.65 13.67 46.05
N TRP A 52 -11.43 13.56 44.74
CA TRP A 52 -10.13 13.24 44.15
C TRP A 52 -9.44 14.50 43.66
N SER A 53 -8.25 14.78 44.18
CA SER A 53 -7.37 15.81 43.63
C SER A 53 -6.56 15.23 42.49
N MET A 54 -6.98 15.56 41.28
CA MET A 54 -6.41 15.06 40.04
C MET A 54 -5.14 15.85 39.72
N PHE A 55 -4.05 15.15 39.42
CA PHE A 55 -2.83 15.68 38.82
C PHE A 55 -2.69 15.04 37.45
N VAL A 56 -2.92 15.78 36.37
CA VAL A 56 -2.90 15.21 35.01
C VAL A 56 -1.67 15.67 34.25
N THR A 57 -0.90 14.72 33.72
CA THR A 57 0.25 14.95 32.85
C THR A 57 0.29 13.94 31.69
N SER A 58 1.35 13.93 30.91
CA SER A 58 1.51 13.03 29.75
C SER A 58 2.95 12.61 29.52
N VAL A 59 3.15 11.51 28.79
CA VAL A 59 4.48 11.06 28.32
C VAL A 59 4.82 11.59 26.93
N THR A 60 5.90 11.09 26.32
CA THR A 60 6.26 11.36 24.92
C THR A 60 6.73 10.11 24.16
N GLY A 61 5.77 9.25 23.86
CA GLY A 61 5.91 7.98 23.17
C GLY A 61 6.44 7.00 24.19
N HIS A 62 7.27 6.07 23.74
CA HIS A 62 8.12 5.33 24.65
C HIS A 62 9.02 6.27 25.44
N LEU A 63 9.04 6.15 26.77
CA LEU A 63 10.04 6.76 27.63
C LEU A 63 11.41 6.10 27.44
N THR A 64 11.44 4.81 27.11
CA THR A 64 12.66 4.00 27.12
C THR A 64 13.05 3.46 25.75
N ASP A 65 14.36 3.37 25.52
CA ASP A 65 14.95 2.66 24.40
C ASP A 65 15.95 1.59 24.85
N GLN A 66 16.31 0.68 23.94
CA GLN A 66 17.15 -0.48 24.19
C GLN A 66 18.42 -0.41 23.34
N LYS A 67 19.58 -0.64 23.97
CA LYS A 67 20.86 -0.78 23.26
C LYS A 67 21.68 -1.91 23.83
N PHE A 68 22.59 -2.44 23.02
CA PHE A 68 23.71 -3.21 23.55
C PHE A 68 24.63 -2.33 24.39
N ASP A 69 25.35 -2.96 25.30
CA ASP A 69 26.42 -2.33 26.06
C ASP A 69 27.40 -1.56 25.12
N ASP A 70 27.89 -0.41 25.58
CA ASP A 70 28.73 0.48 24.78
C ASP A 70 30.05 -0.18 24.33
N LYS A 71 30.50 -1.25 25.01
CA LYS A 71 31.65 -2.06 24.58
C LYS A 71 31.45 -2.70 23.19
N TYR A 72 30.21 -2.98 22.78
CA TYR A 72 29.87 -3.60 21.50
C TYR A 72 29.64 -2.59 20.36
N LYS A 73 29.99 -1.31 20.57
CA LYS A 73 29.75 -0.23 19.59
C LYS A 73 30.71 -0.31 18.40
N ASN A 74 31.93 -0.82 18.58
CA ASN A 74 32.91 -0.96 17.51
C ASN A 74 32.75 -2.29 16.77
N TRP A 75 32.27 -2.23 15.52
CA TRP A 75 31.94 -3.42 14.72
C TRP A 75 33.16 -4.23 14.29
N ASN A 76 34.32 -3.60 14.14
CA ASN A 76 35.54 -4.30 13.71
C ASN A 76 36.16 -5.13 14.84
N ASN A 77 35.84 -4.80 16.09
CA ASN A 77 36.41 -5.43 17.29
C ASN A 77 35.35 -6.20 18.07
N THR A 78 34.18 -6.47 17.47
CA THR A 78 33.10 -7.21 18.10
C THR A 78 32.63 -8.26 17.12
N ASP A 79 32.82 -9.54 17.46
CA ASP A 79 32.20 -10.61 16.70
C ASP A 79 30.67 -10.46 16.79
N PRO A 80 29.94 -10.39 15.66
CA PRO A 80 28.47 -10.38 15.68
C PRO A 80 27.85 -11.51 16.51
N HIS A 81 28.52 -12.67 16.63
CA HIS A 81 28.04 -13.79 17.46
C HIS A 81 27.90 -13.40 18.94
N GLU A 82 28.75 -12.53 19.47
CA GLU A 82 28.69 -12.09 20.88
C GLU A 82 27.39 -11.36 21.22
N LEU A 83 26.70 -10.80 20.22
CA LEU A 83 25.47 -10.03 20.44
C LEU A 83 24.25 -10.90 20.70
N PHE A 84 24.31 -12.22 20.43
CA PHE A 84 23.23 -13.14 20.80
C PHE A 84 23.03 -13.17 22.31
N ASP A 85 24.12 -13.17 23.06
CA ASP A 85 24.13 -13.29 24.52
C ASP A 85 24.42 -11.94 25.21
N ALA A 86 24.76 -10.90 24.43
CA ALA A 86 25.04 -9.57 24.96
C ALA A 86 23.88 -9.00 25.78
N LYS A 87 24.24 -8.37 26.91
CA LYS A 87 23.29 -7.67 27.76
C LYS A 87 22.75 -6.44 27.06
N ILE A 88 21.43 -6.29 27.11
CA ILE A 88 20.72 -5.09 26.65
C ILE A 88 20.49 -4.18 27.84
N THR A 89 20.79 -2.90 27.64
CA THR A 89 20.54 -1.85 28.61
C THR A 89 19.34 -1.05 28.14
N ILE A 90 18.32 -0.97 29.01
CA ILE A 90 17.19 -0.06 28.84
C ILE A 90 17.63 1.30 29.36
N TYR A 91 17.47 2.33 28.54
CA TYR A 91 17.84 3.69 28.90
C TYR A 91 16.76 4.68 28.47
N ILE A 92 16.79 5.86 29.08
CA ILE A 92 15.91 6.97 28.72
C ILE A 92 16.78 8.00 28.01
N ASP A 93 16.43 8.34 26.76
CA ASP A 93 17.12 9.37 26.01
C ASP A 93 17.13 10.70 26.78
N LYS A 94 18.18 11.49 26.57
CA LYS A 94 18.41 12.74 27.32
C LYS A 94 17.22 13.72 27.20
N ASP A 95 16.52 13.72 26.06
CA ASP A 95 15.37 14.57 25.78
C ASP A 95 14.10 14.14 26.53
N LYS A 96 14.03 12.89 27.01
CA LYS A 96 12.90 12.33 27.78
C LYS A 96 13.10 12.38 29.29
N LYS A 97 14.33 12.67 29.77
CA LYS A 97 14.64 12.84 31.21
C LYS A 97 13.76 13.85 31.95
N PRO A 98 13.39 15.03 31.38
CA PRO A 98 12.49 15.96 32.05
C PRO A 98 11.09 15.38 32.32
N ILE A 99 10.62 14.46 31.47
CA ILE A 99 9.32 13.80 31.63
C ILE A 99 9.40 12.76 32.75
N GLU A 100 10.47 11.97 32.78
CA GLU A 100 10.75 11.06 33.90
C GLU A 100 10.78 11.83 35.24
N ASN A 101 11.41 13.00 35.28
CA ASN A 101 11.46 13.84 36.48
C ASN A 101 10.08 14.36 36.91
N ASN A 102 9.19 14.67 35.96
CA ASN A 102 7.79 14.99 36.28
C ASN A 102 7.10 13.81 36.95
N LEU A 103 7.18 12.63 36.33
CA LEU A 103 6.56 11.42 36.85
C LEU A 103 7.05 11.13 38.27
N LYS A 104 8.36 11.18 38.50
CA LYS A 104 8.97 11.00 39.83
C LYS A 104 8.50 12.02 40.85
N LYS A 105 8.47 13.30 40.49
CA LYS A 105 8.06 14.38 41.41
C LYS A 105 6.61 14.25 41.83
N TYR A 106 5.70 14.06 40.88
CA TYR A 106 4.26 14.11 41.12
C TYR A 106 3.69 12.78 41.61
N SER A 107 4.39 11.65 41.38
CA SER A 107 4.02 10.36 41.97
C SER A 107 4.28 10.27 43.48
N LYS A 108 5.26 11.05 44.00
CA LYS A 108 5.70 10.98 45.40
C LYS A 108 4.55 11.12 46.40
N ASP A 109 3.65 12.08 46.17
CA ASP A 109 2.56 12.41 47.09
C ASP A 109 1.18 11.91 46.63
N CYS A 110 1.12 11.11 45.56
CA CYS A 110 -0.13 10.55 45.06
C CYS A 110 -0.44 9.18 45.69
N ASN A 111 -1.72 8.88 45.84
CA ASN A 111 -2.21 7.59 46.31
C ASN A 111 -2.51 6.65 45.13
N VAL A 112 -2.96 7.21 44.02
CA VAL A 112 -3.46 6.49 42.84
C VAL A 112 -2.75 6.98 41.58
N LEU A 113 -2.42 6.06 40.67
CA LEU A 113 -1.93 6.32 39.32
C LEU A 113 -2.94 5.79 38.30
N ILE A 114 -3.49 6.65 37.44
CA ILE A 114 -4.40 6.28 36.35
C ILE A 114 -3.71 6.50 35.01
N LEU A 115 -3.70 5.45 34.19
CA LEU A 115 -3.00 5.36 32.91
C LEU A 115 -3.99 5.54 31.76
N TRP A 116 -3.82 6.62 31.00
CA TRP A 116 -4.68 7.07 29.90
C TRP A 116 -3.96 6.95 28.54
N LEU A 117 -3.47 5.75 28.22
CA LEU A 117 -2.70 5.46 27.01
C LEU A 117 -3.61 4.82 25.94
N ASP A 118 -3.15 4.75 24.69
CA ASP A 118 -3.89 4.09 23.60
C ASP A 118 -4.22 2.63 23.93
N CYS A 119 -5.38 2.15 23.47
CA CYS A 119 -5.87 0.81 23.78
C CYS A 119 -5.30 -0.27 22.81
N ASP A 120 -3.99 -0.22 22.56
CA ASP A 120 -3.24 -1.22 21.80
C ASP A 120 -2.06 -1.78 22.62
N ARG A 121 -1.27 -2.67 22.00
CA ARG A 121 -0.12 -3.30 22.69
C ARG A 121 0.98 -2.29 23.04
N GLU A 122 1.19 -1.29 22.18
CA GLU A 122 2.21 -0.25 22.39
C GLU A 122 1.82 0.70 23.52
N GLY A 123 0.57 1.14 23.58
CA GLY A 123 0.04 1.93 24.69
C GLY A 123 0.12 1.20 26.03
N GLU A 124 -0.09 -0.12 26.03
CA GLU A 124 0.11 -0.94 27.23
C GLU A 124 1.59 -1.07 27.62
N HIS A 125 2.50 -1.17 26.66
CA HIS A 125 3.94 -1.11 26.95
C HIS A 125 4.34 0.23 27.61
N ILE A 126 3.85 1.35 27.07
CA ILE A 126 4.11 2.68 27.63
C ILE A 126 3.52 2.82 29.05
N CYS A 127 2.36 2.20 29.33
CA CYS A 127 1.81 2.12 30.69
C CYS A 127 2.86 1.59 31.67
N PHE A 128 3.55 0.51 31.33
CA PHE A 128 4.57 -0.09 32.21
C PHE A 128 5.84 0.73 32.32
N GLU A 129 6.24 1.46 31.28
CA GLU A 129 7.34 2.42 31.39
C GLU A 129 7.02 3.55 32.39
N VAL A 130 5.78 4.06 32.36
CA VAL A 130 5.30 5.07 33.33
C VAL A 130 5.26 4.51 34.74
N ILE A 131 4.70 3.30 34.90
CA ILE A 131 4.67 2.60 36.19
C ILE A 131 6.09 2.47 36.74
N ASN A 132 7.03 2.01 35.93
CA ASN A 132 8.42 1.84 36.35
C ASN A 132 9.04 3.18 36.79
N ALA A 133 8.82 4.26 36.02
CA ALA A 133 9.34 5.59 36.37
C ALA A 133 8.76 6.13 37.69
N CYS A 134 7.45 5.97 37.92
CA CYS A 134 6.76 6.40 39.15
C CYS A 134 7.12 5.53 40.37
N SER A 135 7.34 4.23 40.16
CA SER A 135 7.63 3.28 41.23
C SER A 135 9.00 3.50 41.87
N VAL A 136 9.92 4.21 41.19
CA VAL A 136 11.20 4.64 41.76
C VAL A 136 10.99 5.52 43.00
N THR A 137 9.97 6.37 43.00
CA THR A 137 9.69 7.34 44.07
C THR A 137 8.56 6.91 44.99
N ASN A 138 7.57 6.16 44.49
CA ASN A 138 6.45 5.71 45.31
C ASN A 138 5.96 4.31 44.88
N LYS A 139 6.39 3.28 45.62
CA LYS A 139 5.98 1.87 45.39
C LYS A 139 4.58 1.53 45.89
N LYS A 140 3.94 2.39 46.68
CA LYS A 140 2.61 2.15 47.30
C LYS A 140 1.45 2.65 46.43
N LEU A 141 1.72 3.17 45.22
CA LEU A 141 0.69 3.66 44.31
C LEU A 141 -0.29 2.55 43.91
N LYS A 142 -1.59 2.81 44.05
CA LYS A 142 -2.64 1.98 43.43
C LYS A 142 -2.70 2.30 41.94
N ILE A 143 -2.48 1.31 41.08
CA ILE A 143 -2.34 1.52 39.64
C ILE A 143 -3.63 1.08 38.92
N HIS A 144 -4.17 1.98 38.10
CA HIS A 144 -5.35 1.76 37.29
C HIS A 144 -5.11 2.14 35.83
N ARG A 145 -5.88 1.52 34.94
CA ARG A 145 -5.84 1.66 33.48
C ARG A 145 -7.22 2.08 32.99
N ALA A 146 -7.28 3.24 32.35
CA ALA A 146 -8.51 3.75 31.71
C ALA A 146 -8.58 3.22 30.27
N GLN A 147 -9.70 2.60 29.85
CA GLN A 147 -9.88 2.08 28.48
C GLN A 147 -10.91 2.91 27.71
N PHE A 148 -10.50 3.45 26.56
CA PHE A 148 -11.36 4.27 25.69
C PHE A 148 -10.94 4.11 24.22
N SER A 149 -11.92 4.13 23.31
CA SER A 149 -11.71 4.05 21.85
C SER A 149 -11.60 5.41 21.17
N ALA A 150 -12.21 6.43 21.77
CA ALA A 150 -12.13 7.80 21.32
C ALA A 150 -12.07 8.74 22.53
N VAL A 151 -11.58 9.95 22.29
CA VAL A 151 -11.42 10.97 23.34
C VAL A 151 -12.63 11.90 23.27
N THR A 152 -13.81 11.34 23.57
CA THR A 152 -15.10 12.05 23.67
C THR A 152 -15.53 12.12 25.13
N GLU A 153 -16.42 13.05 25.47
CA GLU A 153 -16.94 13.17 26.84
C GLU A 153 -17.57 11.87 27.35
N LYS A 154 -18.34 11.18 26.50
CA LYS A 154 -18.99 9.91 26.83
C LYS A 154 -17.95 8.82 27.14
N ASP A 155 -16.94 8.67 26.28
CA ASP A 155 -15.92 7.62 26.43
C ASP A 155 -15.03 7.86 27.66
N ILE A 156 -14.62 9.10 27.92
CA ILE A 156 -13.76 9.44 29.06
C ILE A 156 -14.50 9.28 30.40
N LYS A 157 -15.77 9.71 30.47
CA LYS A 157 -16.61 9.48 31.66
C LYS A 157 -16.87 7.99 31.89
N TYR A 158 -17.08 7.22 30.82
CA TYR A 158 -17.19 5.77 30.93
C TYR A 158 -15.89 5.16 31.45
N ALA A 159 -14.73 5.57 30.93
CA ALA A 159 -13.43 5.03 31.29
C ALA A 159 -13.04 5.29 32.75
N ILE A 160 -13.28 6.49 33.29
CA ILE A 160 -12.98 6.80 34.70
C ILE A 160 -13.89 6.03 35.68
N ASN A 161 -15.12 5.71 35.26
CA ASN A 161 -16.05 4.92 36.06
C ASN A 161 -15.80 3.40 35.94
N ASN A 162 -14.99 2.95 34.99
CA ASN A 162 -14.75 1.53 34.70
C ASN A 162 -13.25 1.22 34.60
N LEU A 163 -12.48 1.69 35.58
CA LEU A 163 -11.03 1.50 35.63
C LEU A 163 -10.66 0.01 35.80
N LYS A 164 -9.63 -0.43 35.08
CA LYS A 164 -9.11 -1.80 35.13
C LYS A 164 -7.67 -1.83 35.61
N SER A 165 -7.10 -3.02 35.80
CA SER A 165 -5.66 -3.18 36.00
C SER A 165 -4.93 -3.16 34.66
N PRO A 166 -3.71 -2.59 34.59
CA PRO A 166 -2.88 -2.69 33.39
C PRO A 166 -2.45 -4.14 33.13
N ASN A 167 -2.34 -4.50 31.86
CA ASN A 167 -2.03 -5.86 31.42
C ASN A 167 -0.53 -5.98 31.06
N LYS A 168 0.23 -6.62 31.94
CA LYS A 168 1.67 -6.83 31.79
C LYS A 168 2.04 -7.71 30.60
N ASN A 169 1.18 -8.64 30.22
CA ASN A 169 1.42 -9.59 29.12
C ASN A 169 1.44 -8.88 27.76
N LEU A 170 0.52 -7.92 27.55
CA LEU A 170 0.52 -7.06 26.35
C LEU A 170 1.81 -6.23 26.26
N ALA A 171 2.24 -5.61 27.36
CA ALA A 171 3.50 -4.88 27.42
C ALA A 171 4.71 -5.78 27.12
N GLN A 172 4.75 -6.98 27.71
CA GLN A 172 5.80 -7.96 27.49
C GLN A 172 5.89 -8.40 26.01
N SER A 173 4.77 -8.50 25.29
CA SER A 173 4.78 -8.87 23.88
C SER A 173 5.53 -7.84 23.00
N VAL A 174 5.39 -6.56 23.31
CA VAL A 174 6.13 -5.47 22.62
C VAL A 174 7.61 -5.54 22.96
N ASP A 175 7.92 -5.74 24.24
CA ASP A 175 9.27 -5.90 24.77
C ASP A 175 10.04 -7.01 24.03
N VAL A 176 9.42 -8.18 23.87
CA VAL A 176 9.98 -9.32 23.15
C VAL A 176 10.26 -8.95 21.69
N ARG A 177 9.27 -8.34 21.01
CA ARG A 177 9.42 -7.90 19.61
C ARG A 177 10.60 -6.95 19.44
N ARG A 178 10.71 -5.94 20.31
CA ARG A 178 11.78 -4.93 20.29
C ARG A 178 13.15 -5.57 20.48
N GLU A 179 13.28 -6.48 21.43
CA GLU A 179 14.54 -7.16 21.72
C GLU A 179 14.97 -8.07 20.57
N ILE A 180 14.07 -8.88 20.02
CA ILE A 180 14.39 -9.76 18.88
C ILE A 180 14.76 -8.90 17.65
N ASP A 181 14.00 -7.85 17.34
CA ASP A 181 14.29 -6.97 16.21
C ASP A 181 15.65 -6.27 16.38
N LEU A 182 16.01 -5.82 17.59
CA LEU A 182 17.32 -5.22 17.89
C LEU A 182 18.46 -6.23 17.69
N ARG A 183 18.34 -7.43 18.27
CA ARG A 183 19.35 -8.48 18.15
C ARG A 183 19.53 -8.88 16.69
N MET A 184 18.45 -9.19 16.00
CA MET A 184 18.54 -9.70 14.64
C MET A 184 18.94 -8.68 13.60
N GLY A 185 18.39 -7.46 13.72
CA GLY A 185 18.82 -6.36 12.88
C GLY A 185 20.32 -6.07 13.04
N SER A 186 20.83 -6.08 14.28
CA SER A 186 22.23 -5.79 14.57
C SER A 186 23.19 -6.88 14.11
N ILE A 187 22.89 -8.14 14.41
CA ILE A 187 23.78 -9.28 14.12
C ILE A 187 23.94 -9.46 12.60
N PHE A 188 22.84 -9.63 11.87
CA PHE A 188 22.91 -9.95 10.44
C PHE A 188 23.35 -8.75 9.60
N THR A 189 22.99 -7.51 9.99
CA THR A 189 23.53 -6.32 9.35
C THR A 189 25.04 -6.26 9.54
N ARG A 190 25.57 -6.40 10.76
CA ARG A 190 27.02 -6.38 11.03
C ARG A 190 27.76 -7.46 10.24
N PHE A 191 27.27 -8.68 10.30
CA PHE A 191 27.82 -9.82 9.59
C PHE A 191 27.94 -9.58 8.07
N MET A 192 26.84 -9.20 7.41
CA MET A 192 26.86 -8.95 5.96
C MET A 192 27.70 -7.72 5.60
N THR A 193 27.66 -6.68 6.45
CA THR A 193 28.45 -5.44 6.29
C THR A 193 29.94 -5.72 6.22
N ILE A 194 30.45 -6.37 7.27
CA ILE A 194 31.87 -6.55 7.50
C ILE A 194 32.45 -7.48 6.44
N ARG A 195 31.65 -8.45 5.97
CA ARG A 195 32.12 -9.44 5.01
C ARG A 195 32.09 -8.95 3.56
N TYR A 196 30.95 -8.43 3.10
CA TYR A 196 30.73 -8.08 1.69
C TYR A 196 31.02 -6.62 1.36
N PHE A 197 31.44 -5.85 2.36
CA PHE A 197 32.60 -4.96 2.32
C PHE A 197 33.45 -5.12 1.05
N LYS A 198 33.95 -6.34 0.75
CA LYS A 198 34.82 -6.65 -0.39
C LYS A 198 34.20 -6.37 -1.79
N LEU A 199 32.87 -6.33 -1.94
CA LEU A 199 32.19 -6.67 -3.21
C LEU A 199 31.03 -5.79 -3.67
N VAL A 200 30.34 -5.06 -2.78
CA VAL A 200 29.05 -4.45 -3.15
C VAL A 200 29.17 -2.95 -3.39
N GLN A 201 30.03 -2.63 -4.36
CA GLN A 201 30.32 -1.29 -4.87
C GLN A 201 29.08 -0.64 -5.53
N ASN A 202 28.99 -0.64 -6.86
CA ASN A 202 28.11 0.22 -7.68
C ASN A 202 26.59 0.04 -7.45
N ASP A 203 26.18 -0.82 -6.50
CA ASP A 203 24.79 -1.00 -6.07
C ASP A 203 24.46 -0.51 -4.62
N THR A 204 25.36 -0.24 -3.64
CA THR A 204 24.88 0.13 -2.26
C THR A 204 25.85 0.85 -1.28
N LYS A 205 25.54 0.83 0.03
CA LYS A 205 26.17 1.58 1.14
C LYS A 205 26.51 0.80 2.42
N ILE A 206 25.60 -0.04 2.90
CA ILE A 206 25.79 -1.15 3.85
C ILE A 206 24.83 -2.25 3.39
N ILE A 207 25.10 -3.50 3.74
CA ILE A 207 24.14 -4.59 3.58
C ILE A 207 23.38 -4.83 4.85
N SER A 208 22.09 -5.03 4.70
CA SER A 208 21.16 -4.88 5.81
C SER A 208 20.45 -6.16 6.04
N TYR A 209 19.98 -6.31 7.25
CA TYR A 209 18.91 -7.24 7.53
C TYR A 209 17.76 -6.52 8.17
N GLY A 210 16.55 -6.86 7.76
CA GLY A 210 15.35 -6.53 8.50
C GLY A 210 14.34 -7.66 8.30
N PRO A 211 13.58 -8.07 9.32
CA PRO A 211 12.73 -9.27 9.25
C PRO A 211 11.37 -9.09 8.58
N CYS A 212 10.95 -7.88 8.19
CA CYS A 212 9.75 -7.61 7.36
C CYS A 212 10.16 -7.12 5.98
N GLN A 213 11.19 -6.30 6.01
CA GLN A 213 12.11 -6.04 4.95
C GLN A 213 12.43 -7.39 4.23
N PHE A 214 12.89 -8.44 4.93
CA PHE A 214 13.31 -9.73 4.34
C PHE A 214 12.17 -10.64 3.79
N PRO A 215 10.95 -10.59 4.33
CA PRO A 215 9.75 -11.18 3.72
C PRO A 215 9.05 -10.35 2.64
N THR A 216 9.07 -9.01 2.74
CA THR A 216 8.72 -8.14 1.61
C THR A 216 9.64 -8.50 0.45
N LEU A 217 10.87 -8.87 0.81
CA LEU A 217 11.76 -9.76 0.10
C LEU A 217 11.27 -11.20 0.01
N GLY A 218 10.11 -11.33 -0.62
CA GLY A 218 9.93 -12.21 -1.75
C GLY A 218 9.68 -11.46 -3.07
N PHE A 219 9.23 -10.22 -3.01
CA PHE A 219 8.30 -9.71 -4.01
C PHE A 219 8.94 -8.80 -5.06
N VAL A 220 10.10 -9.24 -5.55
CA VAL A 220 10.42 -9.10 -6.98
C VAL A 220 10.90 -10.42 -7.54
N VAL A 221 11.70 -11.24 -6.87
CA VAL A 221 12.53 -12.20 -7.63
C VAL A 221 11.90 -13.56 -7.88
N ASN A 222 10.78 -14.02 -7.27
CA ASN A 222 10.03 -15.07 -8.02
C ASN A 222 9.54 -14.41 -9.27
N ARG A 223 9.15 -13.14 -9.20
CA ARG A 223 8.62 -12.53 -10.39
C ARG A 223 9.68 -12.37 -11.47
N TYR A 224 10.82 -11.78 -11.15
CA TYR A 224 11.92 -11.62 -12.11
C TYR A 224 12.41 -12.97 -12.63
N LEU A 225 12.47 -14.00 -11.78
CA LEU A 225 12.94 -15.31 -12.21
C LEU A 225 11.86 -16.11 -12.97
N GLN A 226 10.58 -16.04 -12.57
CA GLN A 226 9.39 -16.47 -13.36
C GLN A 226 9.26 -15.77 -14.69
N ILE A 227 10.00 -14.70 -14.91
CA ILE A 227 10.11 -14.10 -16.21
C ILE A 227 11.33 -14.65 -16.93
N LYS A 228 12.50 -14.68 -16.27
CA LYS A 228 13.78 -14.91 -16.94
C LYS A 228 13.89 -16.26 -17.65
N ASN A 229 13.87 -17.36 -16.93
CA ASN A 229 13.71 -18.71 -17.46
C ASN A 229 12.27 -19.10 -17.78
N PHE A 230 11.28 -18.21 -17.91
CA PHE A 230 10.01 -18.70 -18.48
C PHE A 230 10.26 -19.29 -19.87
N ASN A 231 10.24 -20.61 -19.98
CA ASN A 231 10.19 -21.28 -21.27
C ASN A 231 8.77 -21.08 -21.82
N ASN A 232 8.67 -20.66 -23.08
CA ASN A 232 7.38 -20.53 -23.72
C ASN A 232 6.98 -21.88 -24.32
N GLU A 233 5.75 -22.30 -24.04
CA GLU A 233 5.17 -23.51 -24.60
C GLU A 233 4.15 -23.11 -25.67
N TYR A 234 4.24 -23.79 -26.81
CA TYR A 234 3.22 -23.70 -27.84
C TYR A 234 1.99 -24.47 -27.37
N TYR A 235 0.83 -23.85 -27.53
CA TYR A 235 -0.48 -24.46 -27.30
C TYR A 235 -1.40 -24.16 -28.47
N TRP A 236 -2.39 -25.01 -28.68
CA TRP A 236 -3.39 -24.85 -29.72
C TRP A 236 -4.79 -24.84 -29.13
N THR A 237 -5.65 -24.07 -29.76
CA THR A 237 -7.09 -24.03 -29.48
C THR A 237 -7.85 -24.00 -30.78
N ILE A 238 -9.02 -24.62 -30.82
CA ILE A 238 -9.93 -24.50 -31.95
C ILE A 238 -10.86 -23.32 -31.65
N LYS A 239 -11.01 -22.39 -32.61
CA LYS A 239 -12.00 -21.32 -32.54
C LYS A 239 -13.12 -21.60 -33.54
N MET A 240 -14.35 -21.55 -33.04
CA MET A 240 -15.55 -21.68 -33.85
C MET A 240 -16.25 -20.32 -33.90
N GLY A 241 -16.42 -19.77 -35.11
CA GLY A 241 -17.24 -18.60 -35.36
C GLY A 241 -18.59 -19.01 -35.96
N TYR A 242 -19.67 -18.45 -35.44
CA TYR A 242 -21.01 -18.62 -35.99
C TYR A 242 -21.55 -17.27 -36.46
N LEU A 243 -22.04 -17.19 -37.69
CA LEU A 243 -22.67 -15.97 -38.22
C LEU A 243 -24.17 -16.04 -37.94
N TYR A 244 -24.64 -15.30 -36.93
CA TYR A 244 -26.07 -15.21 -36.66
C TYR A 244 -26.73 -14.27 -37.67
N GLN A 245 -27.81 -14.75 -38.29
CA GLN A 245 -28.66 -13.99 -39.19
C GLN A 245 -30.06 -13.90 -38.59
N ASP A 246 -30.57 -12.68 -38.44
CA ASP A 246 -31.92 -12.46 -37.93
C ASP A 246 -32.95 -12.80 -39.01
N LYS A 247 -33.76 -13.85 -38.79
CA LYS A 247 -34.74 -14.35 -39.76
C LYS A 247 -35.89 -13.36 -40.03
N ASN A 248 -35.98 -12.25 -39.29
CA ASN A 248 -37.00 -11.20 -39.48
C ASN A 248 -36.53 -9.99 -40.33
N SER A 249 -35.32 -10.04 -40.89
CA SER A 249 -34.76 -8.96 -41.71
C SER A 249 -35.04 -9.20 -43.21
N ASN A 250 -36.21 -8.79 -43.70
CA ASN A 250 -36.43 -8.62 -45.14
C ASN A 250 -35.65 -7.38 -45.64
N ASN A 251 -34.39 -7.58 -46.06
CA ASN A 251 -33.72 -6.83 -47.13
C ASN A 251 -32.28 -7.34 -47.30
N SER A 252 -32.09 -8.21 -48.30
CA SER A 252 -30.77 -8.56 -48.83
C SER A 252 -30.22 -7.43 -49.70
N ASN A 253 -28.93 -7.13 -49.52
CA ASN A 253 -28.06 -6.20 -50.27
C ASN A 253 -27.83 -4.83 -49.59
N LEU A 254 -26.80 -4.74 -48.73
CA LEU A 254 -25.96 -3.53 -48.51
C LEU A 254 -24.93 -3.76 -47.37
N PHE A 255 -24.02 -4.74 -47.47
CA PHE A 255 -23.01 -4.92 -46.40
C PHE A 255 -21.61 -5.38 -46.82
N LEU A 256 -21.20 -5.23 -48.08
CA LEU A 256 -19.83 -5.59 -48.51
C LEU A 256 -18.84 -4.42 -48.65
N ASP A 257 -19.23 -3.15 -48.51
CA ASP A 257 -18.32 -2.01 -48.78
C ASP A 257 -17.76 -1.26 -47.56
N ASN A 258 -18.21 -1.54 -46.34
CA ASN A 258 -17.89 -0.68 -45.17
C ASN A 258 -16.80 -1.18 -44.21
N ILE A 259 -16.13 -2.30 -44.48
CA ILE A 259 -15.01 -2.77 -43.64
C ILE A 259 -13.66 -2.11 -44.02
N GLY A 260 -13.61 -1.32 -45.09
CA GLY A 260 -12.38 -0.68 -45.60
C GLY A 260 -12.07 0.75 -45.14
N LYS A 261 -13.01 1.51 -44.53
CA LYS A 261 -12.87 2.97 -44.39
C LYS A 261 -12.50 3.50 -42.99
N ASN A 262 -12.68 2.74 -41.90
CA ASN A 262 -12.42 3.23 -40.53
C ASN A 262 -10.96 3.17 -40.04
N LYS A 263 -9.98 3.07 -40.95
CA LYS A 263 -8.53 3.07 -40.61
C LYS A 263 -7.76 4.28 -41.14
N LYS A 264 -8.36 5.14 -41.98
CA LYS A 264 -7.65 6.28 -42.62
C LYS A 264 -7.91 7.65 -41.98
N GLU A 265 -8.89 7.81 -41.09
CA GLU A 265 -9.11 9.10 -40.40
C GLU A 265 -8.27 9.28 -39.12
N ARG A 266 -7.66 8.21 -38.59
CA ARG A 266 -6.76 8.30 -37.42
C ARG A 266 -5.31 8.69 -37.74
N GLU A 267 -4.93 8.84 -39.01
CA GLU A 267 -3.54 9.15 -39.40
C GLU A 267 -3.32 10.54 -40.05
N LYS A 268 -4.36 11.35 -40.29
CA LYS A 268 -4.20 12.65 -40.98
C LYS A 268 -4.08 13.90 -40.11
N LYS A 269 -4.20 13.83 -38.76
CA LYS A 269 -4.07 15.01 -37.86
C LYS A 269 -2.65 15.28 -37.31
N LYS A 270 -1.58 14.67 -37.87
CA LYS A 270 -0.20 14.76 -37.32
C LYS A 270 0.83 15.56 -38.14
N LYS A 271 0.42 16.41 -39.08
CA LYS A 271 1.35 17.27 -39.83
C LYS A 271 0.80 18.68 -40.02
N LYS A 272 1.19 19.61 -39.15
CA LYS A 272 1.39 21.04 -39.44
C LYS A 272 1.87 21.75 -38.17
N GLY A 273 2.96 22.52 -38.28
CA GLY A 273 3.38 23.50 -37.28
C GLY A 273 4.67 23.21 -36.50
N LYS A 274 5.84 23.29 -37.16
CA LYS A 274 7.12 23.60 -36.48
C LYS A 274 7.55 25.00 -36.92
N LYS A 275 7.67 25.96 -35.99
CA LYS A 275 8.49 27.17 -36.16
C LYS A 275 9.47 27.24 -34.99
N LYS A 276 10.74 27.43 -35.34
CA LYS A 276 11.90 27.59 -34.44
C LYS A 276 11.77 28.88 -33.63
N LYS A 277 12.13 28.84 -32.35
CA LYS A 277 12.77 29.96 -31.64
C LYS A 277 13.93 29.41 -30.82
N ASN A 278 15.12 29.93 -31.12
CA ASN A 278 16.32 29.77 -30.32
C ASN A 278 16.15 30.58 -29.03
N CYS A 279 16.69 30.09 -27.92
CA CYS A 279 17.38 30.95 -26.98
C CYS A 279 18.44 30.10 -26.26
N SER A 280 19.67 30.50 -26.51
CA SER A 280 20.90 30.11 -25.83
C SER A 280 20.94 30.70 -24.42
N ASP A 281 21.91 30.21 -23.64
CA ASP A 281 22.48 30.81 -22.43
C ASP A 281 21.54 30.76 -21.20
N TYR A 282 21.85 30.04 -20.13
CA TYR A 282 22.98 30.25 -19.23
C TYR A 282 23.54 28.91 -18.70
N TYR A 283 24.84 28.69 -18.92
CA TYR A 283 25.67 28.04 -17.92
C TYR A 283 26.20 29.14 -17.00
N SER A 284 26.01 29.00 -15.69
CA SER A 284 26.99 29.52 -14.74
C SER A 284 27.17 28.58 -13.55
N SER A 285 28.45 28.39 -13.24
CA SER A 285 29.06 28.19 -11.94
C SER A 285 28.70 26.91 -11.16
N ASP A 286 29.67 26.00 -11.21
CA ASP A 286 30.18 25.28 -10.05
C ASP A 286 30.39 26.21 -8.83
N ASP A 287 30.43 25.55 -7.67
CA ASP A 287 30.80 26.01 -6.32
C ASP A 287 29.66 26.18 -5.30
N ASP A 288 29.92 25.60 -4.12
CA ASP A 288 29.14 25.60 -2.87
C ASP A 288 28.07 24.50 -2.65
N ALA A 289 28.51 23.25 -2.78
CA ALA A 289 27.85 22.07 -2.22
C ALA A 289 28.08 21.90 -0.69
N ASN A 290 27.87 22.95 0.12
CA ASN A 290 27.88 22.83 1.60
C ASN A 290 26.84 23.73 2.28
N ASN A 291 26.12 23.18 3.27
CA ASN A 291 25.12 23.85 4.15
C ASN A 291 23.77 24.27 3.50
N SER A 292 23.37 23.69 2.36
CA SER A 292 22.22 24.15 1.57
C SER A 292 20.81 23.94 2.18
N TYR A 293 20.53 22.79 2.80
CA TYR A 293 19.19 22.36 3.29
C TYR A 293 18.50 23.30 4.31
N ASP A 294 19.23 24.29 4.85
CA ASP A 294 18.77 25.20 5.90
C ASP A 294 18.25 26.55 5.36
N LYS A 295 18.49 26.89 4.08
CA LYS A 295 18.09 28.19 3.51
C LYS A 295 16.58 28.33 3.25
N ASP A 296 15.87 27.24 2.91
CA ASP A 296 14.46 27.32 2.49
C ASP A 296 13.43 27.39 3.64
N LYS A 297 13.79 26.93 4.85
CA LYS A 297 12.87 26.87 6.01
C LYS A 297 13.08 27.98 7.03
N LYS A 298 14.26 28.61 7.06
CA LYS A 298 14.57 29.76 7.93
C LYS A 298 13.58 30.92 7.78
N PRO A 299 13.11 31.30 6.56
CA PRO A 299 12.08 32.32 6.41
C PRO A 299 10.76 31.97 7.12
N ILE A 300 10.36 30.69 7.12
CA ILE A 300 9.14 30.21 7.78
C ILE A 300 9.29 30.28 9.30
N GLU A 301 10.42 29.83 9.83
CA GLU A 301 10.72 29.91 11.27
C GLU A 301 10.74 31.37 11.76
N ASN A 302 11.35 32.28 10.97
CA ASN A 302 11.37 33.71 11.27
C ASN A 302 9.96 34.33 11.27
N ASN A 303 9.10 33.94 10.33
CA ASN A 303 7.69 34.37 10.34
C ASN A 303 6.97 33.87 11.61
N LEU A 304 7.13 32.60 11.96
CA LEU A 304 6.54 32.01 13.17
C LEU A 304 7.02 32.74 14.45
N LYS A 305 8.31 33.09 14.53
CA LYS A 305 8.88 33.87 15.63
C LYS A 305 8.36 35.31 15.68
N LYS A 306 8.25 35.97 14.52
CA LYS A 306 7.77 37.35 14.40
C LYS A 306 6.31 37.47 14.86
N TYR A 307 5.40 36.71 14.24
CA TYR A 307 3.96 36.85 14.48
C TYR A 307 3.49 36.25 15.82
N SER A 308 4.26 35.35 16.42
CA SER A 308 3.94 34.81 17.76
C SER A 308 4.09 35.81 18.90
N LYS A 309 4.86 36.90 18.73
CA LYS A 309 5.05 37.93 19.77
C LYS A 309 3.73 38.57 20.20
N ASP A 310 2.86 38.82 19.23
CA ASP A 310 1.62 39.58 19.42
C ASP A 310 0.40 38.68 19.70
N CYS A 311 0.62 37.37 19.83
CA CYS A 311 -0.45 36.40 20.04
C CYS A 311 -0.55 35.96 21.51
N ASN A 312 -1.77 35.77 22.02
CA ASN A 312 -2.01 35.17 23.34
C ASN A 312 -2.28 33.66 23.28
N VAL A 313 -2.76 33.17 22.13
CA VAL A 313 -3.17 31.77 21.91
C VAL A 313 -2.56 31.27 20.60
N LEU A 314 -1.95 30.09 20.62
CA LEU A 314 -1.46 29.38 19.45
C LEU A 314 -2.30 28.11 19.25
N ILE A 315 -3.09 28.05 18.18
CA ILE A 315 -3.88 26.86 17.84
C ILE A 315 -3.20 26.14 16.67
N LEU A 316 -2.88 24.86 16.86
CA LEU A 316 -2.15 24.03 15.91
C LEU A 316 -3.13 23.18 15.11
N TRP A 317 -3.26 23.51 13.83
CA TRP A 317 -4.18 22.91 12.86
C TRP A 317 -3.47 21.92 11.92
N LEU A 318 -2.65 21.03 12.48
CA LEU A 318 -1.86 20.06 11.72
C LEU A 318 -2.57 18.69 11.63
N ASP A 319 -1.99 17.74 10.92
CA ASP A 319 -2.48 16.37 10.78
C ASP A 319 -2.49 15.63 12.14
N CYS A 320 -3.53 14.85 12.44
CA CYS A 320 -3.67 14.14 13.72
C CYS A 320 -2.95 12.79 13.78
N ASP A 321 -2.17 12.44 12.76
CA ASP A 321 -1.26 11.31 12.80
C ASP A 321 0.03 11.64 13.58
N ARG A 322 0.94 10.68 13.60
CA ARG A 322 2.23 10.81 14.26
C ARG A 322 3.14 11.90 13.68
N GLU A 323 3.06 12.12 12.36
CA GLU A 323 3.91 13.08 11.64
C GLU A 323 3.40 14.51 11.81
N GLY A 324 2.08 14.74 11.75
CA GLY A 324 1.50 16.05 12.03
C GLY A 324 1.68 16.48 13.47
N GLU A 325 1.66 15.55 14.42
CA GLU A 325 2.01 15.84 15.81
C GLU A 325 3.49 16.14 15.99
N HIS A 326 4.40 15.56 15.21
CA HIS A 326 5.81 15.97 15.21
C HIS A 326 5.98 17.42 14.76
N ILE A 327 5.34 17.80 13.65
CA ILE A 327 5.38 19.17 13.13
C ILE A 327 4.77 20.16 14.14
N CYS A 328 3.76 19.76 14.93
CA CYS A 328 3.23 20.59 16.01
C CYS A 328 4.34 21.04 16.96
N PHE A 329 5.23 20.13 17.36
CA PHE A 329 6.31 20.48 18.30
C PHE A 329 7.42 21.29 17.66
N GLU A 330 7.71 21.12 16.37
CA GLU A 330 8.62 22.02 15.64
C GLU A 330 8.09 23.47 15.64
N VAL A 331 6.79 23.66 15.37
CA VAL A 331 6.15 25.00 15.35
C VAL A 331 6.07 25.61 16.75
N ILE A 332 5.71 24.81 17.77
CA ILE A 332 5.72 25.25 19.18
C ILE A 332 7.11 25.73 19.57
N ASN A 333 8.15 25.00 19.15
CA ASN A 333 9.54 25.35 19.46
C ASN A 333 9.91 26.68 18.85
N ALA A 334 9.61 26.89 17.56
CA ALA A 334 9.86 28.16 16.88
C ALA A 334 9.15 29.34 17.59
N CYS A 335 7.85 29.24 17.86
CA CYS A 335 7.06 30.33 18.47
C CYS A 335 7.39 30.59 19.95
N SER A 336 7.74 29.55 20.70
CA SER A 336 8.04 29.68 22.14
C SER A 336 9.41 30.31 22.45
N VAL A 337 10.27 30.51 21.44
CA VAL A 337 11.50 31.30 21.56
C VAL A 337 11.17 32.77 21.83
N THR A 338 10.17 33.32 21.14
CA THR A 338 9.78 34.73 21.23
C THR A 338 8.63 34.99 22.19
N ASN A 339 7.67 34.07 22.34
CA ASN A 339 6.56 34.24 23.26
C ASN A 339 6.28 32.96 24.08
N LYS A 340 6.84 32.92 25.29
CA LYS A 340 6.68 31.80 26.24
C LYS A 340 5.31 31.74 26.92
N LYS A 341 4.50 32.80 26.81
CA LYS A 341 3.18 32.91 27.46
C LYS A 341 2.03 32.43 26.58
N LEU A 342 2.29 32.02 25.33
CA LEU A 342 1.29 31.49 24.42
C LEU A 342 0.53 30.30 25.03
N LYS A 343 -0.81 30.39 25.08
CA LYS A 343 -1.68 29.25 25.38
C LYS A 343 -1.76 28.36 24.14
N ILE A 344 -1.26 27.12 24.23
CA ILE A 344 -1.13 26.22 23.08
C ILE A 344 -2.29 25.23 23.05
N HIS A 345 -3.01 25.21 21.94
CA HIS A 345 -4.09 24.30 21.66
C HIS A 345 -3.85 23.56 20.34
N ARG A 346 -4.54 22.45 20.16
CA ARG A 346 -4.48 21.53 19.03
C ARG A 346 -5.89 21.25 18.59
N ALA A 347 -6.18 21.63 17.35
CA ALA A 347 -7.44 21.28 16.72
C ALA A 347 -7.35 19.87 16.15
N GLN A 348 -8.04 18.90 16.75
CA GLN A 348 -8.17 17.58 16.15
C GLN A 348 -9.43 17.53 15.31
N PHE A 349 -9.22 17.35 14.02
CA PHE A 349 -10.28 17.13 13.06
C PHE A 349 -9.84 15.93 12.23
N SER A 350 -10.80 15.10 11.80
CA SER A 350 -10.54 14.08 10.79
C SER A 350 -10.76 14.64 9.38
N ALA A 351 -11.23 15.89 9.26
CA ALA A 351 -11.35 16.67 8.02
C ALA A 351 -11.54 18.17 8.38
N VAL A 352 -11.01 19.15 7.65
CA VAL A 352 -11.21 20.60 7.95
C VAL A 352 -12.54 21.15 7.38
N THR A 353 -13.70 20.53 7.67
CA THR A 353 -15.00 21.17 7.34
C THR A 353 -15.30 22.30 8.33
N GLU A 354 -16.20 23.23 8.01
CA GLU A 354 -16.65 24.22 9.00
C GLU A 354 -17.21 23.56 10.27
N LYS A 355 -17.95 22.45 10.12
CA LYS A 355 -18.48 21.69 11.26
C LYS A 355 -17.36 21.06 12.07
N ASP A 356 -16.37 20.45 11.43
CA ASP A 356 -15.25 19.80 12.11
C ASP A 356 -14.26 20.81 12.67
N ILE A 357 -14.12 21.99 12.07
CA ILE A 357 -13.38 23.14 12.60
C ILE A 357 -14.11 23.69 13.83
N LYS A 358 -15.42 23.95 13.74
CA LYS A 358 -16.22 24.44 14.87
C LYS A 358 -16.37 23.36 15.95
N TYR A 359 -16.34 22.08 15.60
CA TYR A 359 -16.20 20.99 16.57
C TYR A 359 -14.80 20.99 17.18
N ALA A 360 -13.73 21.04 16.38
CA ALA A 360 -12.35 21.03 16.86
C ALA A 360 -12.00 22.26 17.69
N ILE A 361 -12.58 23.44 17.40
CA ILE A 361 -12.41 24.67 18.16
C ILE A 361 -13.19 24.62 19.48
N ASN A 362 -14.36 23.98 19.48
CA ASN A 362 -15.13 23.72 20.70
C ASN A 362 -14.57 22.54 21.51
N ASN A 363 -13.71 21.70 20.90
CA ASN A 363 -13.10 20.51 21.49
C ASN A 363 -11.56 20.55 21.33
N LEU A 364 -10.97 21.74 21.55
CA LEU A 364 -9.52 21.92 21.45
C LEU A 364 -8.81 21.03 22.46
N LYS A 365 -7.84 20.28 21.97
CA LYS A 365 -6.93 19.47 22.79
C LYS A 365 -5.61 20.23 22.93
N SER A 366 -4.61 19.73 23.64
CA SER A 366 -3.22 20.21 23.40
C SER A 366 -2.56 19.37 22.31
N PRO A 367 -1.31 19.62 21.91
CA PRO A 367 -0.60 18.80 20.92
C PRO A 367 0.02 17.56 21.56
N ASN A 368 0.54 16.63 20.76
CA ASN A 368 1.10 15.38 21.25
C ASN A 368 2.60 15.10 20.96
N LYS A 369 3.50 15.30 21.95
CA LYS A 369 4.92 14.92 21.76
C LYS A 369 5.14 13.38 21.74
N ASN A 370 4.13 12.53 21.92
CA ASN A 370 4.25 11.06 21.85
C ASN A 370 4.17 10.53 20.44
N LEU A 371 3.07 10.87 19.78
CA LEU A 371 2.93 10.73 18.34
C LEU A 371 4.12 11.42 17.67
N ALA A 372 4.50 12.63 18.11
CA ALA A 372 5.74 13.28 17.66
C ALA A 372 7.02 12.46 17.87
N GLN A 373 7.23 11.88 19.07
CA GLN A 373 8.46 11.14 19.36
C GLN A 373 8.49 9.74 18.79
N SER A 374 7.35 9.16 18.44
CA SER A 374 7.35 7.98 17.60
C SER A 374 7.96 8.31 16.23
N VAL A 375 7.77 9.54 15.74
CA VAL A 375 8.42 10.06 14.53
C VAL A 375 9.88 10.43 14.78
N ASP A 376 10.22 11.06 15.91
CA ASP A 376 11.63 11.30 16.27
C ASP A 376 12.42 10.00 16.34
N VAL A 377 11.87 8.97 17.00
CA VAL A 377 12.49 7.65 17.10
C VAL A 377 12.62 7.03 15.71
N ARG A 378 11.56 7.07 14.90
CA ARG A 378 11.58 6.64 13.51
C ARG A 378 12.65 7.38 12.69
N ARG A 379 12.79 8.70 12.85
CA ARG A 379 13.76 9.55 12.14
C ARG A 379 15.18 9.32 12.62
N GLU A 380 15.36 9.09 13.91
CA GLU A 380 16.65 8.83 14.52
C GLU A 380 17.15 7.43 14.17
N ILE A 381 16.26 6.42 14.13
CA ILE A 381 16.60 5.10 13.60
C ILE A 381 16.90 5.24 12.11
N ASP A 382 16.06 5.96 11.35
CA ASP A 382 16.30 6.25 9.93
C ASP A 382 17.63 6.96 9.69
N LEU A 383 18.05 7.89 10.54
CA LEU A 383 19.29 8.64 10.44
C LEU A 383 20.50 7.84 10.94
N ARG A 384 20.40 7.13 12.06
CA ARG A 384 21.51 6.37 12.64
C ARG A 384 21.80 5.12 11.84
N MET A 385 20.77 4.30 11.63
CA MET A 385 20.86 3.20 10.69
C MET A 385 21.13 3.77 9.32
N GLY A 386 20.56 4.92 8.94
CA GLY A 386 20.88 5.53 7.67
C GLY A 386 22.32 5.95 7.51
N SER A 387 23.01 6.50 8.50
CA SER A 387 24.24 7.29 8.32
C SER A 387 25.54 6.50 8.42
N ILE A 388 25.85 5.86 9.54
CA ILE A 388 27.05 5.02 9.70
C ILE A 388 27.06 3.89 8.64
N PHE A 389 25.88 3.63 8.07
CA PHE A 389 25.58 2.61 7.11
C PHE A 389 25.47 3.21 5.69
N THR A 390 24.98 4.45 5.50
CA THR A 390 25.33 5.40 4.40
C THR A 390 26.79 5.86 4.55
N ARG A 391 27.66 4.98 5.06
CA ARG A 391 29.08 5.23 5.22
C ARG A 391 29.91 3.98 5.01
N PHE A 392 29.82 2.96 5.87
CA PHE A 392 30.80 1.86 5.99
C PHE A 392 31.17 1.11 4.69
N MET A 393 30.31 1.08 3.66
CA MET A 393 30.65 0.50 2.35
C MET A 393 30.45 1.40 1.13
N THR A 394 30.05 2.68 1.19
CA THR A 394 30.66 3.60 0.16
C THR A 394 32.15 3.65 0.41
N ILE A 395 32.51 3.54 1.69
CA ILE A 395 33.87 3.29 2.06
C ILE A 395 34.46 2.03 1.41
N ARG A 396 33.71 1.09 0.80
CA ARG A 396 34.29 0.06 -0.09
C ARG A 396 33.77 0.01 -1.53
N TYR A 397 32.77 0.84 -1.85
CA TYR A 397 32.50 1.41 -3.18
C TYR A 397 33.78 2.03 -3.74
N PHE A 398 34.38 2.94 -2.96
CA PHE A 398 35.73 3.50 -3.14
C PHE A 398 36.85 2.47 -2.89
N LYS A 399 36.54 1.16 -2.84
CA LYS A 399 37.54 0.10 -2.75
C LYS A 399 37.48 -0.99 -3.82
N LEU A 400 36.69 -0.88 -4.90
CA LEU A 400 37.04 -1.59 -6.16
C LEU A 400 36.73 -0.77 -7.42
N VAL A 401 35.62 0.00 -7.44
CA VAL A 401 35.36 0.90 -8.56
C VAL A 401 36.18 2.17 -8.35
N GLN A 402 37.31 2.26 -9.05
CA GLN A 402 38.17 3.44 -9.03
C GLN A 402 37.41 4.68 -9.51
N ASN A 403 37.68 5.82 -8.87
CA ASN A 403 37.15 7.15 -9.18
C ASN A 403 35.61 7.32 -9.17
N ASP A 404 34.81 6.29 -8.86
CA ASP A 404 33.36 6.46 -8.70
C ASP A 404 33.06 7.00 -7.28
N THR A 405 32.56 8.24 -7.22
CA THR A 405 32.38 9.03 -5.99
C THR A 405 30.99 8.87 -5.34
N LYS A 406 30.16 7.96 -5.87
CA LYS A 406 28.74 7.89 -5.51
C LYS A 406 28.43 7.26 -4.15
N ILE A 407 27.45 7.85 -3.46
CA ILE A 407 26.91 7.44 -2.16
C ILE A 407 25.59 6.67 -2.39
N ILE A 408 25.52 5.33 -2.42
CA ILE A 408 24.23 4.62 -2.70
C ILE A 408 23.50 4.14 -1.42
N SER A 409 22.97 5.15 -0.72
CA SER A 409 22.19 5.29 0.54
C SER A 409 21.54 4.12 1.31
N TYR A 410 21.08 4.49 2.52
CA TYR A 410 20.61 3.60 3.58
C TYR A 410 19.67 4.28 4.62
N GLY A 411 18.89 3.44 5.32
CA GLY A 411 18.04 3.65 6.51
C GLY A 411 17.47 2.27 6.93
N PRO A 412 16.97 2.00 8.16
CA PRO A 412 16.73 0.67 8.74
C PRO A 412 15.99 -0.29 7.83
N CYS A 413 14.91 0.17 7.20
CA CYS A 413 14.13 -0.66 6.30
C CYS A 413 14.83 -0.91 4.95
N GLN A 414 15.62 0.07 4.46
CA GLN A 414 15.87 0.47 3.06
C GLN A 414 16.27 -0.55 1.95
N PHE A 415 16.31 -1.87 2.18
CA PHE A 415 16.85 -2.91 1.24
C PHE A 415 15.77 -3.74 0.56
N PRO A 416 15.10 -4.67 1.24
CA PRO A 416 14.82 -5.96 0.63
C PRO A 416 13.41 -6.08 0.03
N THR A 417 13.31 -6.32 -1.28
CA THR A 417 12.10 -6.87 -1.92
C THR A 417 12.40 -7.82 -3.07
N LEU A 418 12.97 -8.99 -2.76
CA LEU A 418 13.19 -10.03 -3.75
C LEU A 418 13.09 -11.52 -3.31
N GLY A 419 13.55 -11.88 -2.12
CA GLY A 419 13.85 -13.21 -1.52
C GLY A 419 12.87 -14.38 -1.57
N PHE A 420 12.06 -14.74 -0.56
CA PHE A 420 11.41 -16.06 -0.50
C PHE A 420 10.60 -16.45 -1.74
N VAL A 421 10.10 -15.43 -2.43
CA VAL A 421 9.53 -15.59 -3.74
C VAL A 421 10.65 -15.88 -4.78
N VAL A 422 11.87 -15.27 -4.88
CA VAL A 422 13.09 -15.72 -5.71
C VAL A 422 12.95 -17.15 -6.18
N ASN A 423 12.46 -17.39 -7.39
CA ASN A 423 12.36 -18.75 -7.86
C ASN A 423 12.49 -18.96 -9.36
N ARG A 424 11.57 -18.72 -10.31
CA ARG A 424 11.55 -19.47 -11.62
C ARG A 424 12.63 -19.27 -12.74
N TYR A 425 13.88 -18.95 -12.35
CA TYR A 425 15.24 -18.90 -12.97
C TYR A 425 16.33 -19.28 -11.92
N LEU A 426 15.94 -19.62 -10.71
CA LEU A 426 16.13 -21.00 -10.29
C LEU A 426 15.10 -21.94 -10.96
N GLN A 427 13.78 -21.88 -10.69
CA GLN A 427 12.79 -22.90 -11.16
C GLN A 427 12.58 -23.10 -12.68
N ILE A 428 13.11 -22.32 -13.61
CA ILE A 428 13.35 -22.73 -15.02
C ILE A 428 14.59 -21.99 -15.54
N LYS A 429 15.57 -21.76 -14.67
CA LYS A 429 16.92 -22.07 -15.12
C LYS A 429 17.07 -23.60 -15.12
N ASN A 430 16.26 -24.29 -14.32
CA ASN A 430 16.30 -25.73 -14.06
C ASN A 430 15.25 -26.59 -14.80
N PHE A 431 14.64 -26.14 -15.90
CA PHE A 431 13.64 -26.98 -16.57
C PHE A 431 13.85 -26.90 -18.08
N ASN A 432 13.80 -28.07 -18.70
CA ASN A 432 14.37 -28.33 -20.01
C ASN A 432 13.35 -28.05 -21.12
N ASN A 433 13.84 -27.53 -22.25
CA ASN A 433 13.01 -27.27 -23.43
C ASN A 433 12.98 -28.48 -24.34
N GLU A 434 11.80 -28.82 -24.86
CA GLU A 434 11.63 -29.74 -25.97
C GLU A 434 11.18 -28.96 -27.22
N TYR A 435 11.69 -29.35 -28.39
CA TYR A 435 11.32 -28.76 -29.66
C TYR A 435 10.15 -29.52 -30.26
N TYR A 436 9.16 -28.82 -30.83
CA TYR A 436 8.05 -29.46 -31.54
C TYR A 436 7.51 -28.54 -32.66
N TRP A 437 6.99 -29.14 -33.73
CA TRP A 437 6.60 -28.46 -34.96
C TRP A 437 5.14 -27.99 -34.93
N THR A 438 4.72 -27.23 -35.96
CA THR A 438 3.36 -26.70 -36.07
C THR A 438 2.91 -26.60 -37.53
N ILE A 439 1.59 -26.72 -37.75
CA ILE A 439 0.92 -26.49 -39.04
C ILE A 439 -0.33 -25.63 -38.78
N LYS A 440 -0.54 -24.59 -39.61
CA LYS A 440 -1.73 -23.71 -39.54
C LYS A 440 -2.68 -24.02 -40.69
N MET A 441 -3.87 -24.50 -40.36
CA MET A 441 -5.01 -24.73 -41.26
C MET A 441 -6.28 -24.05 -40.71
N GLY A 442 -7.23 -23.68 -41.55
CA GLY A 442 -8.45 -23.00 -41.11
C GLY A 442 -9.52 -22.99 -42.19
N TYR A 443 -10.76 -23.29 -41.82
CA TYR A 443 -11.89 -23.48 -42.73
C TYR A 443 -12.75 -22.21 -42.86
N LEU A 444 -13.30 -22.02 -44.06
CA LEU A 444 -14.30 -21.01 -44.40
C LEU A 444 -15.44 -21.72 -45.14
N TYR A 445 -16.63 -21.75 -44.55
CA TYR A 445 -17.84 -22.21 -45.25
C TYR A 445 -18.22 -21.18 -46.32
N GLN A 446 -18.14 -21.56 -47.59
CA GLN A 446 -18.73 -20.79 -48.69
C GLN A 446 -20.12 -21.35 -48.96
N ASP A 447 -21.13 -20.50 -48.80
CA ASP A 447 -22.49 -20.85 -49.12
C ASP A 447 -22.69 -20.98 -50.64
N LYS A 448 -23.46 -21.99 -51.05
CA LYS A 448 -23.75 -22.27 -52.47
C LYS A 448 -24.61 -21.17 -53.11
N ASN A 449 -25.29 -20.37 -52.30
CA ASN A 449 -26.19 -19.30 -52.73
C ASN A 449 -25.49 -17.99 -53.15
N SER A 450 -24.13 -17.90 -53.14
CA SER A 450 -23.47 -16.60 -53.33
C SER A 450 -22.33 -16.59 -54.39
N ASN A 451 -22.60 -15.91 -55.51
CA ASN A 451 -21.71 -15.72 -56.67
C ASN A 451 -20.49 -14.78 -56.42
N ASN A 452 -19.94 -14.72 -55.21
CA ASN A 452 -18.81 -13.81 -54.91
C ASN A 452 -17.58 -14.58 -54.38
N SER A 453 -16.99 -15.43 -55.24
CA SER A 453 -15.83 -16.26 -54.91
C SER A 453 -14.45 -15.57 -55.07
N ASN A 454 -14.36 -14.35 -55.63
CA ASN A 454 -13.07 -13.80 -56.08
C ASN A 454 -12.46 -12.62 -55.29
N LEU A 455 -13.04 -12.15 -54.18
CA LEU A 455 -12.57 -10.90 -53.53
C LEU A 455 -11.72 -11.05 -52.25
N PHE A 456 -11.50 -12.26 -51.71
CA PHE A 456 -10.93 -12.41 -50.35
C PHE A 456 -9.62 -13.19 -50.20
N LEU A 457 -9.19 -13.98 -51.19
CA LEU A 457 -7.85 -14.62 -51.18
C LEU A 457 -6.71 -13.58 -51.17
N ASP A 458 -6.99 -12.38 -51.68
CA ASP A 458 -6.03 -11.28 -51.78
C ASP A 458 -5.66 -10.62 -50.44
N ASN A 459 -6.48 -10.79 -49.39
CA ASN A 459 -6.29 -10.13 -48.09
C ASN A 459 -5.47 -10.96 -47.08
N ILE A 460 -5.37 -12.27 -47.28
CA ILE A 460 -4.49 -13.14 -46.47
C ILE A 460 -3.02 -12.92 -46.86
N GLY A 461 -2.75 -12.74 -48.16
CA GLY A 461 -1.41 -12.41 -48.68
C GLY A 461 -0.91 -11.01 -48.30
N LYS A 462 -1.79 -9.99 -48.27
CA LYS A 462 -1.41 -8.59 -47.97
C LYS A 462 -1.03 -8.37 -46.50
N ASN A 463 -1.66 -9.08 -45.55
CA ASN A 463 -1.28 -9.03 -44.12
C ASN A 463 0.10 -9.65 -43.82
N LYS A 464 0.60 -10.53 -44.70
CA LYS A 464 1.94 -11.16 -44.60
C LYS A 464 3.06 -10.14 -44.86
N LYS A 465 2.93 -9.30 -45.90
CA LYS A 465 3.89 -8.22 -46.22
C LYS A 465 3.90 -7.08 -45.18
N GLU A 466 2.77 -6.77 -44.54
CA GLU A 466 2.72 -5.76 -43.46
C GLU A 466 3.30 -6.27 -42.12
N ARG A 467 3.11 -7.55 -41.77
CA ARG A 467 3.67 -8.14 -40.54
C ARG A 467 5.17 -8.38 -40.65
N GLU A 468 5.70 -8.76 -41.81
CA GLU A 468 7.14 -8.90 -42.03
C GLU A 468 7.85 -7.52 -42.08
N LYS A 469 7.22 -6.49 -42.66
CA LYS A 469 7.73 -5.10 -42.58
C LYS A 469 7.75 -4.54 -41.15
N LYS A 470 6.83 -4.98 -40.27
CA LYS A 470 6.84 -4.61 -38.83
C LYS A 470 7.89 -5.37 -38.02
N LYS A 471 8.19 -6.63 -38.36
CA LYS A 471 9.28 -7.39 -37.73
C LYS A 471 10.67 -6.87 -38.12
N LYS A 472 10.90 -6.46 -39.38
CA LYS A 472 12.19 -5.88 -39.82
C LYS A 472 12.42 -4.43 -39.35
N LYS A 473 11.38 -3.66 -39.01
CA LYS A 473 11.50 -2.28 -38.45
C LYS A 473 11.66 -2.20 -36.92
N GLY A 474 11.77 -3.35 -36.22
CA GLY A 474 11.99 -3.41 -34.77
C GLY A 474 13.42 -3.10 -34.30
N LYS A 475 14.39 -2.96 -35.22
CA LYS A 475 15.76 -2.51 -34.90
C LYS A 475 15.98 -1.08 -35.42
N LYS A 476 15.48 -0.06 -34.70
CA LYS A 476 16.04 1.30 -34.72
C LYS A 476 15.59 2.04 -33.45
N LYS A 477 16.59 2.48 -32.67
CA LYS A 477 16.47 3.32 -31.46
C LYS A 477 15.43 4.41 -31.68
N LYS A 478 14.38 4.46 -30.84
CA LYS A 478 13.55 5.66 -30.70
C LYS A 478 13.87 6.29 -29.35
N ASN A 479 14.58 7.41 -29.44
CA ASN A 479 14.89 8.29 -28.33
C ASN A 479 13.61 8.83 -27.69
N CYS A 480 13.66 8.95 -26.36
CA CYS A 480 12.70 9.64 -25.53
C CYS A 480 12.75 11.14 -25.80
N ARG A 481 11.63 11.74 -26.21
CA ARG A 481 11.17 13.08 -25.85
C ARG A 481 9.81 13.32 -26.51
N ASP A 482 9.02 14.19 -25.88
CA ASP A 482 7.75 14.76 -26.32
C ASP A 482 6.48 13.95 -25.95
N TYR A 483 5.83 14.33 -24.84
CA TYR A 483 4.62 15.17 -24.85
C TYR A 483 3.99 15.28 -23.44
N TYR A 484 4.25 16.41 -22.78
CA TYR A 484 3.26 17.17 -21.99
C TYR A 484 3.20 18.56 -22.60
N SER A 485 1.98 19.02 -22.90
CA SER A 485 1.52 20.40 -23.19
C SER A 485 0.25 20.20 -24.03
N SER A 486 -0.89 20.84 -23.82
CA SER A 486 -1.47 21.72 -22.81
C SER A 486 -2.93 21.85 -23.26
N ASP A 487 -3.79 22.29 -22.35
CA ASP A 487 -5.24 22.39 -22.46
C ASP A 487 -5.76 23.14 -23.69
N ASP A 488 -6.94 22.75 -24.18
CA ASP A 488 -8.16 23.57 -24.09
C ASP A 488 -9.33 22.95 -24.89
N ASP A 489 -10.55 23.23 -24.42
CA ASP A 489 -11.87 22.98 -25.01
C ASP A 489 -12.44 21.55 -24.98
N ALA A 490 -13.13 21.23 -23.88
CA ALA A 490 -14.27 20.32 -23.90
C ALA A 490 -15.30 20.66 -22.81
N ASN A 491 -15.91 21.85 -22.90
CA ASN A 491 -17.32 21.98 -22.55
C ASN A 491 -18.12 21.40 -23.72
N ASN A 492 -18.52 20.12 -23.63
CA ASN A 492 -19.71 19.70 -24.33
C ASN A 492 -20.40 18.55 -23.61
N SER A 493 -21.68 18.78 -23.39
CA SER A 493 -22.68 17.87 -22.82
C SER A 493 -22.49 16.42 -23.28
N TYR A 494 -22.33 15.49 -22.34
CA TYR A 494 -22.56 14.08 -22.60
C TYR A 494 -24.08 13.85 -22.64
N GLY A 495 -24.67 14.20 -23.78
CA GLY A 495 -25.97 13.68 -24.19
C GLY A 495 -25.90 12.16 -24.26
N ILE A 496 -26.77 11.53 -23.49
CA ILE A 496 -27.05 10.10 -23.51
C ILE A 496 -27.52 9.74 -24.92
N ASN A 497 -26.65 9.13 -25.73
CA ASN A 497 -27.11 8.37 -26.88
C ASN A 497 -27.43 6.95 -26.43
N ASN A 498 -28.60 6.79 -25.81
CA ASN A 498 -29.37 5.56 -25.91
C ASN A 498 -29.73 5.42 -27.39
N ARG A 499 -28.94 4.66 -28.16
CA ARG A 499 -29.46 4.13 -29.42
C ARG A 499 -30.17 2.82 -29.07
N PRO A 500 -31.50 2.71 -29.23
CA PRO A 500 -32.10 1.40 -29.39
C PRO A 500 -31.48 0.79 -30.66
N TYR A 501 -31.28 -0.52 -30.64
CA TYR A 501 -30.80 -1.26 -31.81
C TYR A 501 -31.60 -0.81 -33.04
N SER A 502 -30.92 -0.22 -34.03
CA SER A 502 -31.45 -0.25 -35.38
C SER A 502 -31.40 -1.70 -35.82
N SER A 503 -32.57 -2.26 -36.13
CA SER A 503 -32.76 -3.51 -36.85
C SER A 503 -31.81 -3.59 -38.06
N ASN A 504 -31.24 -4.78 -38.26
CA ASN A 504 -30.34 -5.23 -39.35
C ASN A 504 -28.84 -5.10 -39.10
N THR A 505 -28.25 -6.06 -38.38
CA THR A 505 -26.82 -6.41 -38.55
C THR A 505 -26.58 -7.89 -38.28
N ASN A 506 -26.05 -8.63 -39.27
CA ASN A 506 -25.43 -9.94 -39.03
C ASN A 506 -24.23 -9.76 -38.08
N TYR A 507 -24.09 -10.60 -37.07
CA TYR A 507 -22.94 -10.54 -36.16
C TYR A 507 -22.37 -11.93 -35.88
N VAL A 508 -21.05 -11.98 -35.74
CA VAL A 508 -20.30 -13.22 -35.50
C VAL A 508 -20.25 -13.49 -34.00
N VAL A 509 -20.68 -14.69 -33.61
CA VAL A 509 -20.55 -15.21 -32.25
C VAL A 509 -19.36 -16.15 -32.19
N ASP A 510 -18.35 -15.77 -31.41
CA ASP A 510 -17.20 -16.62 -31.13
C ASP A 510 -17.51 -17.60 -30.00
N PHE A 511 -17.38 -18.89 -30.30
CA PHE A 511 -17.40 -19.97 -29.34
C PHE A 511 -15.98 -20.39 -28.96
N THR A 512 -15.79 -20.61 -27.66
CA THR A 512 -14.56 -21.11 -27.06
C THR A 512 -14.64 -22.62 -26.95
N TRP A 513 -13.61 -23.31 -27.43
CA TRP A 513 -13.51 -24.76 -27.28
C TRP A 513 -13.39 -25.16 -25.79
N SER A 514 -14.16 -26.15 -25.35
CA SER A 514 -14.25 -26.55 -23.94
C SER A 514 -12.94 -27.09 -23.38
N ARG A 515 -12.05 -27.64 -24.23
CA ARG A 515 -10.70 -28.07 -23.81
C ARG A 515 -9.73 -26.90 -23.55
N LEU A 516 -10.12 -25.66 -23.88
CA LEU A 516 -9.40 -24.39 -23.72
C LEU A 516 -8.05 -24.30 -24.46
N LYS A 517 -7.10 -25.14 -24.09
CA LYS A 517 -5.73 -25.18 -24.63
C LYS A 517 -5.23 -26.62 -24.56
N LEU A 518 -4.74 -27.15 -25.68
CA LEU A 518 -3.96 -28.39 -25.70
C LEU A 518 -2.53 -28.08 -26.12
N PHE A 519 -1.58 -28.81 -25.54
CA PHE A 519 -0.14 -28.66 -25.81
C PHE A 519 0.40 -29.71 -26.78
N ASP A 520 -0.47 -30.62 -27.24
CA ASP A 520 -0.18 -31.60 -28.28
C ASP A 520 -0.78 -31.12 -29.61
N HIS A 521 0.09 -30.78 -30.57
CA HIS A 521 -0.33 -30.34 -31.90
C HIS A 521 -1.00 -31.47 -32.69
N LEU A 522 -0.46 -32.70 -32.62
CA LEU A 522 -0.99 -33.84 -33.39
C LEU A 522 -2.38 -34.21 -32.90
N GLY A 523 -2.57 -34.27 -31.58
CA GLY A 523 -3.89 -34.48 -30.97
C GLY A 523 -4.91 -33.42 -31.44
N VAL A 524 -4.52 -32.14 -31.51
CA VAL A 524 -5.42 -31.07 -32.00
C VAL A 524 -5.70 -31.20 -33.49
N VAL A 525 -4.73 -31.60 -34.31
CA VAL A 525 -4.94 -31.82 -35.75
C VAL A 525 -5.90 -32.98 -36.01
N LEU A 526 -5.75 -34.09 -35.30
CA LEU A 526 -6.66 -35.25 -35.41
C LEU A 526 -8.09 -34.88 -35.01
N ILE A 527 -8.24 -34.17 -33.89
CA ILE A 527 -9.54 -33.64 -33.47
C ILE A 527 -10.09 -32.70 -34.54
N TYR A 528 -9.29 -31.76 -35.03
CA TYR A 528 -9.73 -30.78 -36.02
C TYR A 528 -10.15 -31.42 -37.35
N GLU A 529 -9.44 -32.44 -37.81
CA GLU A 529 -9.81 -33.21 -39.01
C GLU A 529 -11.19 -33.87 -38.84
N ASP A 530 -11.45 -34.46 -37.67
CA ASP A 530 -12.75 -35.06 -37.37
C ASP A 530 -13.89 -34.03 -37.40
N LEU A 531 -13.66 -32.84 -36.83
CA LEU A 531 -14.63 -31.74 -36.89
C LEU A 531 -14.91 -31.25 -38.31
N LEU A 532 -13.95 -31.36 -39.24
CA LEU A 532 -14.15 -30.98 -40.64
C LEU A 532 -14.93 -32.04 -41.44
N LYS A 533 -14.89 -33.31 -41.02
CA LYS A 533 -15.67 -34.39 -41.67
C LYS A 533 -17.17 -34.22 -41.45
N ASN A 534 -17.57 -33.84 -40.23
CA ASN A 534 -18.96 -33.54 -39.91
C ASN A 534 -19.07 -32.22 -39.10
N PRO A 535 -19.09 -31.05 -39.76
CA PRO A 535 -19.05 -29.77 -39.08
C PRO A 535 -20.42 -29.32 -38.54
N LEU A 536 -21.46 -30.17 -38.58
CA LEU A 536 -22.79 -29.81 -38.06
C LEU A 536 -22.70 -29.58 -36.54
N CYS A 537 -23.04 -28.37 -36.12
CA CYS A 537 -23.03 -27.96 -34.72
C CYS A 537 -24.44 -27.98 -34.16
N ARG A 538 -24.64 -28.60 -32.99
CA ARG A 538 -25.92 -28.63 -32.28
C ARG A 538 -25.79 -27.98 -30.90
N ILE A 539 -26.69 -27.07 -30.56
CA ILE A 539 -26.80 -26.54 -29.20
C ILE A 539 -27.29 -27.65 -28.25
N SER A 540 -26.44 -28.03 -27.30
CA SER A 540 -26.73 -29.10 -26.35
C SER A 540 -27.28 -28.59 -25.03
N ASN A 541 -26.88 -27.38 -24.59
CA ASN A 541 -27.38 -26.83 -23.33
C ASN A 541 -27.28 -25.30 -23.25
N ILE A 542 -28.15 -24.68 -22.46
CA ILE A 542 -28.15 -23.24 -22.17
C ILE A 542 -28.34 -23.05 -20.66
N PHE A 543 -27.36 -22.41 -20.02
CA PHE A 543 -27.41 -22.09 -18.59
C PHE A 543 -27.62 -20.59 -18.42
N GLU A 544 -28.63 -20.20 -17.65
CA GLU A 544 -28.85 -18.81 -17.24
C GLU A 544 -28.89 -18.67 -15.72
N LYS A 545 -28.21 -17.65 -15.21
CA LYS A 545 -28.17 -17.37 -13.77
C LYS A 545 -28.12 -15.88 -13.50
N GLU A 546 -28.95 -15.40 -12.58
CA GLU A 546 -28.79 -14.06 -12.03
C GLU A 546 -27.47 -13.98 -11.25
N VAL A 547 -26.64 -13.02 -11.63
CA VAL A 547 -25.35 -12.75 -11.01
C VAL A 547 -25.31 -11.32 -10.48
N LYS A 548 -24.70 -11.17 -9.31
CA LYS A 548 -24.47 -9.86 -8.69
C LYS A 548 -23.01 -9.51 -8.76
N LYS A 549 -22.72 -8.28 -9.17
CA LYS A 549 -21.42 -7.68 -8.92
C LYS A 549 -21.55 -6.85 -7.64
N TYR A 550 -20.90 -7.30 -6.59
CA TYR A 550 -21.02 -6.65 -5.29
C TYR A 550 -20.29 -5.30 -5.28
N ARG A 551 -20.94 -4.28 -4.73
CA ARG A 551 -20.31 -3.00 -4.42
C ARG A 551 -19.10 -3.16 -3.50
N PRO A 552 -18.12 -2.25 -3.51
CA PRO A 552 -16.93 -2.39 -2.68
C PRO A 552 -17.24 -2.31 -1.18
N PHE A 553 -16.32 -2.80 -0.36
CA PHE A 553 -16.31 -2.51 1.09
C PHE A 553 -15.83 -1.07 1.34
N PRO A 554 -16.21 -0.45 2.48
CA PRO A 554 -15.61 0.81 2.93
C PRO A 554 -14.08 0.81 2.86
N LEU A 555 -13.53 1.95 2.47
CA LEU A 555 -12.13 2.08 2.09
C LEU A 555 -11.23 2.13 3.32
N ASN A 556 -10.25 1.24 3.41
CA ASN A 556 -9.16 1.33 4.39
C ASN A 556 -7.85 1.73 3.69
N THR A 557 -6.77 1.97 4.45
CA THR A 557 -5.50 2.48 3.92
C THR A 557 -4.90 1.56 2.87
N LEU A 558 -4.90 0.25 3.13
CA LEU A 558 -4.35 -0.73 2.21
C LEU A 558 -5.14 -0.78 0.89
N GLN A 559 -6.47 -0.78 0.95
CA GLN A 559 -7.30 -0.79 -0.26
C GLN A 559 -7.16 0.52 -1.04
N MET A 560 -7.10 1.67 -0.36
CA MET A 560 -6.87 2.97 -1.00
C MET A 560 -5.56 2.95 -1.79
N THR A 561 -4.45 2.62 -1.14
CA THR A 561 -3.11 2.63 -1.78
C THR A 561 -3.02 1.61 -2.92
N LYS A 562 -3.58 0.40 -2.75
CA LYS A 562 -3.65 -0.62 -3.81
C LYS A 562 -4.42 -0.12 -5.05
N LEU A 563 -5.61 0.45 -4.86
CA LEU A 563 -6.49 0.88 -5.95
C LEU A 563 -5.98 2.16 -6.63
N VAL A 564 -5.47 3.13 -5.86
CA VAL A 564 -4.84 4.34 -6.40
C VAL A 564 -3.62 4.00 -7.24
N SER A 565 -2.77 3.08 -6.76
CA SER A 565 -1.63 2.58 -7.55
C SER A 565 -2.07 1.89 -8.84
N LYS A 566 -3.12 1.05 -8.75
CA LYS A 566 -3.66 0.31 -9.89
C LYS A 566 -4.27 1.22 -10.96
N TYR A 567 -5.06 2.22 -10.58
CA TYR A 567 -5.84 3.04 -11.51
C TYR A 567 -5.10 4.29 -11.97
N PHE A 568 -4.23 4.86 -11.14
CA PHE A 568 -3.59 6.14 -11.42
C PHE A 568 -2.07 6.06 -11.53
N HIS A 569 -1.47 4.91 -11.26
CA HIS A 569 -0.01 4.71 -11.24
C HIS A 569 0.72 5.66 -10.27
N ILE A 570 0.02 6.07 -9.20
CA ILE A 570 0.56 6.85 -8.08
C ILE A 570 1.13 5.86 -7.06
N SER A 571 2.33 6.12 -6.54
CA SER A 571 2.94 5.21 -5.56
C SER A 571 2.16 5.21 -4.24
N SER A 572 2.30 4.16 -3.42
CA SER A 572 1.63 4.07 -2.12
C SER A 572 2.07 5.20 -1.19
N LYS A 573 3.37 5.57 -1.19
CA LYS A 573 3.91 6.70 -0.44
C LYS A 573 3.32 8.03 -0.91
N GLU A 574 3.30 8.27 -2.23
CA GLU A 574 2.73 9.50 -2.79
C GLU A 574 1.22 9.60 -2.53
N CYS A 575 0.50 8.48 -2.64
CA CYS A 575 -0.92 8.39 -2.29
C CYS A 575 -1.15 8.79 -0.83
N MET A 576 -0.34 8.26 0.10
CA MET A 576 -0.45 8.61 1.52
C MET A 576 -0.17 10.09 1.77
N ASN A 577 0.89 10.64 1.17
CA ASN A 577 1.22 12.06 1.31
C ASN A 577 0.08 12.98 0.80
N ILE A 578 -0.54 12.62 -0.34
CA ILE A 578 -1.67 13.41 -0.89
C ILE A 578 -2.93 13.22 -0.04
N ALA A 579 -3.20 12.01 0.45
CA ALA A 579 -4.34 11.76 1.32
C ALA A 579 -4.21 12.52 2.65
N GLU A 580 -3.01 12.58 3.23
CA GLU A 580 -2.69 13.43 4.39
C GLU A 580 -2.99 14.89 4.08
N LYS A 581 -2.51 15.42 2.94
CA LYS A 581 -2.80 16.79 2.50
C LYS A 581 -4.30 17.09 2.32
N LEU A 582 -5.06 16.16 1.74
CA LEU A 582 -6.52 16.30 1.56
C LEU A 582 -7.24 16.32 2.91
N TYR A 583 -6.78 15.48 3.83
CA TYR A 583 -7.24 15.39 5.18
C TYR A 583 -6.99 16.74 5.93
N SER A 584 -5.75 17.23 5.97
CA SER A 584 -5.38 18.53 6.56
C SER A 584 -5.89 19.77 5.80
N LYS A 585 -6.72 19.59 4.78
CA LYS A 585 -7.42 20.68 4.07
C LYS A 585 -8.93 20.75 4.26
N GLY A 586 -9.62 19.67 4.57
CA GLY A 586 -11.08 19.74 4.53
C GLY A 586 -11.79 18.48 4.18
N TYR A 587 -11.13 17.64 3.41
CA TYR A 587 -11.88 17.03 2.32
C TYR A 587 -12.21 15.58 2.59
N ILE A 588 -11.34 14.87 3.30
CA ILE A 588 -11.50 13.44 3.61
C ILE A 588 -11.24 13.17 5.08
N SER A 589 -11.75 12.03 5.56
CA SER A 589 -11.47 11.49 6.88
C SER A 589 -10.02 11.04 7.00
N TYR A 590 -9.60 10.70 8.22
CA TYR A 590 -8.24 10.26 8.51
C TYR A 590 -7.79 9.10 7.58
N PRO A 591 -6.66 9.23 6.86
CA PRO A 591 -6.29 8.31 5.78
C PRO A 591 -5.49 7.07 6.23
N ARG A 592 -5.21 6.93 7.53
CA ARG A 592 -4.46 5.82 8.15
C ARG A 592 -5.38 4.98 9.05
N THR A 593 -6.16 4.07 8.47
CA THR A 593 -7.12 3.21 9.17
C THR A 593 -7.16 1.82 8.56
N GLU A 594 -7.32 0.79 9.40
CA GLU A 594 -7.54 -0.60 8.96
C GLU A 594 -9.04 -0.92 8.81
N THR A 595 -9.89 -0.03 9.34
CA THR A 595 -11.34 -0.22 9.44
C THR A 595 -12.01 -0.21 8.07
N ASN A 596 -12.77 -1.28 7.78
CA ASN A 596 -13.48 -1.44 6.51
C ASN A 596 -15.00 -1.65 6.68
N TYR A 597 -15.57 -1.08 7.73
CA TYR A 597 -17.01 -0.93 7.88
C TYR A 597 -17.39 0.38 8.57
N PHE A 598 -18.57 0.90 8.26
CA PHE A 598 -19.17 2.01 9.01
C PHE A 598 -19.99 1.45 10.17
N VAL A 599 -19.89 2.07 11.34
CA VAL A 599 -20.76 1.78 12.49
C VAL A 599 -22.18 2.29 12.23
N ASP A 600 -23.19 1.61 12.77
CA ASP A 600 -24.60 1.92 12.48
C ASP A 600 -25.03 3.31 13.00
N SER A 601 -24.30 3.88 13.96
CA SER A 601 -24.51 5.24 14.48
C SER A 601 -24.02 6.36 13.54
N MET A 602 -23.26 6.04 12.49
CA MET A 602 -22.68 7.05 11.61
C MET A 602 -23.70 7.55 10.58
N ASN A 603 -23.90 8.87 10.52
CA ASN A 603 -24.87 9.48 9.61
C ASN A 603 -24.31 9.64 8.17
N LEU A 604 -24.36 8.55 7.40
CA LEU A 604 -23.89 8.53 6.01
C LEU A 604 -24.71 9.43 5.08
N ARG A 605 -26.00 9.60 5.36
CA ARG A 605 -26.89 10.48 4.56
C ARG A 605 -26.41 11.92 4.57
N LYS A 606 -25.90 12.41 5.71
CA LYS A 606 -25.34 13.77 5.80
C LYS A 606 -24.14 13.97 4.87
N ILE A 607 -23.28 12.96 4.75
CA ILE A 607 -22.12 13.01 3.85
C ILE A 607 -22.60 13.02 2.39
N ILE A 608 -23.57 12.15 2.03
CA ILE A 608 -24.16 12.13 0.69
C ILE A 608 -24.78 13.50 0.34
N HIS A 609 -25.48 14.14 1.29
CA HIS A 609 -26.06 15.47 1.10
C HIS A 609 -25.00 16.54 0.82
N GLU A 610 -23.84 16.48 1.48
CA GLU A 610 -22.75 17.42 1.22
C GLU A 610 -22.21 17.26 -0.21
N LEU A 611 -22.12 16.02 -0.71
CA LEU A 611 -21.64 15.73 -2.07
C LEU A 611 -22.63 16.12 -3.18
N LYS A 612 -23.90 16.43 -2.87
CA LYS A 612 -24.86 16.96 -3.86
C LYS A 612 -24.38 18.26 -4.51
N LYS A 613 -23.55 19.03 -3.80
CA LYS A 613 -22.96 20.30 -4.26
C LYS A 613 -21.86 20.10 -5.32
N ASN A 614 -21.46 18.85 -5.61
CA ASN A 614 -20.34 18.56 -6.49
C ASN A 614 -20.70 18.68 -7.97
N ASN A 615 -19.86 19.36 -8.75
CA ASN A 615 -20.07 19.56 -10.19
C ASN A 615 -19.88 18.31 -11.08
N ILE A 616 -19.28 17.23 -10.57
CA ILE A 616 -19.02 15.99 -11.33
C ILE A 616 -19.97 14.86 -10.94
N PHE A 617 -20.22 14.67 -9.64
CA PHE A 617 -21.00 13.53 -9.13
C PHE A 617 -22.19 13.93 -8.25
N GLY A 618 -22.50 15.23 -8.14
CA GLY A 618 -23.63 15.73 -7.34
C GLY A 618 -24.98 15.16 -7.77
N ASN A 619 -25.21 15.00 -9.08
CA ASN A 619 -26.44 14.40 -9.61
C ASN A 619 -26.65 12.96 -9.11
N TYR A 620 -25.57 12.17 -9.03
CA TYR A 620 -25.64 10.80 -8.51
C TYR A 620 -25.91 10.80 -7.00
N ALA A 621 -25.25 11.70 -6.26
CA ALA A 621 -25.48 11.87 -4.83
C ALA A 621 -26.94 12.26 -4.52
N THR A 622 -27.57 13.11 -5.34
CA THR A 622 -29.00 13.47 -5.22
C THR A 622 -29.90 12.24 -5.36
N LYS A 623 -29.74 11.46 -6.44
CA LYS A 623 -30.49 10.21 -6.64
C LYS A 623 -30.32 9.21 -5.49
N LEU A 624 -29.11 9.14 -4.94
CA LEU A 624 -28.81 8.23 -3.83
C LEU A 624 -29.43 8.72 -2.50
N ALA A 625 -29.50 10.02 -2.29
CA ALA A 625 -30.10 10.61 -1.09
C ALA A 625 -31.62 10.36 -1.00
N GLU A 626 -32.30 10.29 -2.15
CA GLU A 626 -33.74 10.02 -2.27
C GLU A 626 -34.12 8.55 -2.00
N LYS A 627 -33.17 7.62 -2.01
CA LYS A 627 -33.44 6.21 -1.70
C LYS A 627 -33.67 5.99 -0.19
N ASN A 628 -34.56 5.04 0.13
CA ASN A 628 -34.93 4.69 1.51
C ASN A 628 -33.83 3.98 2.31
N SER A 629 -32.85 3.33 1.66
CA SER A 629 -31.76 2.63 2.36
C SER A 629 -30.38 2.87 1.76
N CYS A 630 -29.45 3.31 2.60
CA CYS A 630 -28.01 3.23 2.37
C CYS A 630 -27.46 2.22 3.39
N LYS A 631 -27.17 0.99 2.94
CA LYS A 631 -26.65 -0.09 3.80
C LYS A 631 -25.30 -0.56 3.25
N PRO A 632 -24.18 0.07 3.61
CA PRO A 632 -22.85 -0.40 3.24
C PRO A 632 -22.61 -1.86 3.64
N ARG A 633 -21.80 -2.57 2.85
CA ARG A 633 -21.31 -3.90 3.24
C ARG A 633 -20.35 -3.76 4.43
N LYS A 634 -20.41 -4.69 5.39
CA LYS A 634 -19.51 -4.72 6.55
C LYS A 634 -18.36 -5.68 6.30
N GLY A 635 -17.13 -5.17 6.25
CA GLY A 635 -15.93 -6.00 6.24
C GLY A 635 -15.57 -6.53 7.63
N LYS A 636 -14.47 -7.27 7.75
CA LYS A 636 -14.04 -7.94 8.99
C LYS A 636 -13.02 -7.15 9.82
N LEU A 637 -12.46 -6.05 9.28
CA LEU A 637 -11.34 -5.33 9.89
C LEU A 637 -11.83 -4.08 10.64
N ASN A 638 -11.30 -3.85 11.83
CA ASN A 638 -11.55 -2.65 12.65
C ASN A 638 -10.35 -2.37 13.55
N ASP A 639 -9.79 -1.17 13.43
CA ASP A 639 -8.73 -0.68 14.31
C ASP A 639 -9.25 -0.14 15.66
N LYS A 640 -10.58 -0.06 15.83
CA LYS A 640 -11.31 0.47 16.99
C LYS A 640 -10.98 1.94 17.31
N ALA A 641 -10.36 2.66 16.39
CA ALA A 641 -9.86 4.02 16.58
C ALA A 641 -10.41 5.00 15.53
N HIS A 642 -10.51 4.57 14.26
CA HIS A 642 -10.87 5.43 13.14
C HIS A 642 -12.00 4.81 12.29
N PRO A 643 -12.91 5.64 11.74
CA PRO A 643 -13.81 5.17 10.70
C PRO A 643 -13.05 4.92 9.39
N PRO A 644 -13.62 4.17 8.43
CA PRO A 644 -13.07 4.01 7.09
C PRO A 644 -12.82 5.36 6.40
N ILE A 645 -11.94 5.38 5.42
CA ILE A 645 -11.62 6.57 4.60
C ILE A 645 -12.87 6.98 3.79
N HIS A 646 -13.35 8.21 4.01
CA HIS A 646 -14.56 8.75 3.38
C HIS A 646 -14.45 10.27 3.17
N PRO A 647 -15.22 10.87 2.23
CA PRO A 647 -15.25 12.32 2.07
C PRO A 647 -16.01 12.99 3.20
N VAL A 648 -15.61 14.21 3.55
CA VAL A 648 -16.22 14.97 4.65
C VAL A 648 -16.70 16.35 4.20
N LYS A 649 -15.98 17.02 3.28
CA LYS A 649 -16.40 18.26 2.61
C LYS A 649 -16.45 18.07 1.10
N ASN A 650 -17.34 18.79 0.41
CA ASN A 650 -17.28 18.89 -1.04
C ASN A 650 -16.07 19.71 -1.53
N MET A 651 -15.36 19.19 -2.53
CA MET A 651 -14.39 19.91 -3.36
C MET A 651 -14.88 19.84 -4.81
N ASN A 652 -14.98 20.98 -5.51
CA ASN A 652 -15.33 21.00 -6.93
C ASN A 652 -14.08 20.87 -7.80
N LYS A 653 -14.24 20.27 -8.98
CA LYS A 653 -13.17 20.27 -9.97
C LYS A 653 -13.00 21.70 -10.51
N ALA A 654 -11.80 22.25 -10.41
CA ALA A 654 -11.45 23.59 -10.87
C ALA A 654 -9.99 23.62 -11.38
N ASN A 655 -9.66 24.58 -12.24
CA ASN A 655 -8.35 24.68 -12.90
C ASN A 655 -7.18 24.92 -11.92
N ASN A 656 -7.47 25.44 -10.72
CA ASN A 656 -6.49 25.76 -9.69
C ASN A 656 -6.23 24.62 -8.69
N VAL A 657 -6.87 23.45 -8.85
CA VAL A 657 -6.65 22.29 -7.98
C VAL A 657 -5.62 21.36 -8.60
N ASP A 658 -4.62 20.93 -7.83
CA ASP A 658 -3.62 19.97 -8.31
C ASP A 658 -4.29 18.70 -8.85
N PHE A 659 -3.82 18.24 -10.01
CA PHE A 659 -4.46 17.15 -10.74
C PHE A 659 -4.44 15.81 -9.98
N LYS A 660 -3.34 15.50 -9.27
CA LYS A 660 -3.25 14.25 -8.49
C LYS A 660 -4.06 14.34 -7.21
N GLU A 661 -4.07 15.51 -6.58
CA GLU A 661 -4.92 15.82 -5.42
C GLU A 661 -6.41 15.66 -5.76
N TRP A 662 -6.87 16.24 -6.89
CA TRP A 662 -8.23 16.04 -7.39
C TRP A 662 -8.53 14.56 -7.66
N LYS A 663 -7.62 13.84 -8.33
CA LYS A 663 -7.82 12.42 -8.65
C LYS A 663 -8.05 11.56 -7.42
N ILE A 664 -7.27 11.75 -6.36
CA ILE A 664 -7.40 10.96 -5.12
C ILE A 664 -8.70 11.34 -4.40
N TYR A 665 -9.05 12.62 -4.33
CA TYR A 665 -10.32 13.05 -3.75
C TYR A 665 -11.53 12.52 -4.52
N GLU A 666 -11.53 12.64 -5.85
CA GLU A 666 -12.59 12.12 -6.73
C GLU A 666 -12.73 10.61 -6.55
N PHE A 667 -11.62 9.88 -6.48
CA PHE A 667 -11.62 8.44 -6.22
C PHE A 667 -12.29 8.11 -4.89
N ILE A 668 -11.93 8.78 -3.80
CA ILE A 668 -12.51 8.57 -2.46
C ILE A 668 -14.02 8.87 -2.49
N CYS A 669 -14.45 9.93 -3.15
CA CYS A 669 -15.88 10.29 -3.26
C CYS A 669 -16.67 9.25 -4.06
N ARG A 670 -16.18 8.87 -5.24
CA ARG A 670 -16.82 7.86 -6.08
C ARG A 670 -16.87 6.51 -5.39
N HIS A 671 -15.82 6.15 -4.66
CA HIS A 671 -15.78 4.92 -3.87
C HIS A 671 -16.80 4.95 -2.74
N PHE A 672 -16.86 6.05 -1.97
CA PHE A 672 -17.86 6.21 -0.90
C PHE A 672 -19.29 6.14 -1.42
N LEU A 673 -19.60 6.84 -2.52
CA LEU A 673 -20.92 6.79 -3.15
C LEU A 673 -21.24 5.36 -3.62
N ALA A 674 -20.26 4.65 -4.20
CA ALA A 674 -20.43 3.26 -4.62
C ALA A 674 -20.72 2.31 -3.45
N VAL A 675 -20.02 2.48 -2.32
CA VAL A 675 -20.25 1.73 -1.07
C VAL A 675 -21.68 1.93 -0.54
N CYS A 676 -22.22 3.14 -0.73
CA CYS A 676 -23.57 3.52 -0.31
C CYS A 676 -24.67 3.09 -1.29
N SER A 677 -24.32 2.68 -2.51
CA SER A 677 -25.25 2.24 -3.56
C SER A 677 -25.67 0.77 -3.45
N ASP A 678 -26.53 0.31 -4.36
CA ASP A 678 -26.90 -1.10 -4.50
C ASP A 678 -25.87 -1.88 -5.33
N ASP A 679 -25.85 -3.21 -5.19
CA ASP A 679 -25.04 -4.11 -6.02
C ASP A 679 -25.52 -4.08 -7.48
N ALA A 680 -24.61 -4.24 -8.43
CA ALA A 680 -25.01 -4.36 -9.84
C ALA A 680 -25.60 -5.76 -10.09
N ILE A 681 -26.63 -5.85 -10.93
CA ILE A 681 -27.39 -7.08 -11.22
C ILE A 681 -27.38 -7.35 -12.72
N GLY A 682 -27.19 -8.61 -13.10
CA GLY A 682 -27.15 -9.07 -14.48
C GLY A 682 -27.43 -10.56 -14.58
N PHE A 683 -27.49 -11.06 -15.81
CA PHE A 683 -27.71 -12.48 -16.10
C PHE A 683 -26.52 -13.02 -16.88
N ASP A 684 -25.83 -14.01 -16.32
CA ASP A 684 -24.82 -14.77 -17.03
C ASP A 684 -25.51 -15.86 -17.83
N THR A 685 -25.28 -15.88 -19.14
CA THR A 685 -25.75 -16.93 -20.05
C THR A 685 -24.55 -17.72 -20.56
N LYS A 686 -24.55 -19.04 -20.43
CA LYS A 686 -23.57 -19.94 -21.05
C LYS A 686 -24.30 -20.87 -22.02
N VAL A 687 -24.05 -20.71 -23.30
CA VAL A 687 -24.54 -21.59 -24.35
C VAL A 687 -23.47 -22.60 -24.69
N VAL A 688 -23.85 -23.87 -24.78
CA VAL A 688 -22.98 -25.01 -25.04
C VAL A 688 -23.43 -25.66 -26.34
N ALA A 689 -22.48 -25.89 -27.23
CA ALA A 689 -22.70 -26.45 -28.55
C ALA A 689 -21.72 -27.60 -28.79
N ASN A 690 -22.13 -28.62 -29.53
CA ASN A 690 -21.32 -29.79 -29.82
C ASN A 690 -21.14 -29.96 -31.33
N ILE A 691 -19.94 -30.37 -31.75
CA ILE A 691 -19.64 -30.90 -33.09
C ILE A 691 -18.96 -32.25 -32.86
N GLY A 692 -19.61 -33.34 -33.28
CA GLY A 692 -19.16 -34.69 -32.91
C GLY A 692 -19.06 -34.85 -31.38
N GLU A 693 -17.92 -35.35 -30.90
CA GLU A 693 -17.63 -35.48 -29.47
C GLU A 693 -17.09 -34.19 -28.81
N GLU A 694 -16.73 -33.18 -29.60
CA GLU A 694 -16.12 -31.97 -29.08
C GLU A 694 -17.15 -30.91 -28.71
N GLN A 695 -16.92 -30.29 -27.56
CA GLN A 695 -17.80 -29.28 -27.01
C GLN A 695 -17.19 -27.88 -27.14
N PHE A 696 -18.03 -26.94 -27.48
CA PHE A 696 -17.75 -25.52 -27.56
C PHE A 696 -18.74 -24.76 -26.68
N TYR A 697 -18.35 -23.59 -26.18
CA TYR A 697 -19.27 -22.74 -25.44
C TYR A 697 -19.06 -21.27 -25.74
N CYS A 698 -20.12 -20.49 -25.71
CA CYS A 698 -20.03 -19.05 -25.64
C CYS A 698 -20.68 -18.55 -24.34
N LYS A 699 -20.12 -17.46 -23.80
CA LYS A 699 -20.66 -16.80 -22.61
C LYS A 699 -21.14 -15.41 -22.99
N GLY A 700 -22.26 -15.03 -22.41
CA GLY A 700 -22.84 -13.71 -22.42
C GLY A 700 -23.11 -13.23 -21.00
N LEU A 701 -23.22 -11.93 -20.85
CA LEU A 701 -23.63 -11.28 -19.62
C LEU A 701 -24.54 -10.14 -20.03
N LYS A 702 -25.82 -10.21 -19.67
CA LYS A 702 -26.79 -9.11 -19.88
C LYS A 702 -26.91 -8.31 -18.60
N ILE A 703 -26.53 -7.03 -18.62
CA ILE A 703 -26.58 -6.19 -17.42
C ILE A 703 -28.01 -5.66 -17.25
N LYS A 704 -28.67 -6.03 -16.15
CA LYS A 704 -30.02 -5.57 -15.81
C LYS A 704 -29.99 -4.20 -15.15
N ASN A 705 -29.15 -4.04 -14.12
CA ASN A 705 -29.00 -2.81 -13.34
C ASN A 705 -27.52 -2.53 -13.05
N LYS A 706 -27.02 -1.36 -13.48
CA LYS A 706 -25.61 -0.95 -13.23
C LYS A 706 -25.37 -0.52 -11.78
N ASN A 707 -26.34 0.15 -11.15
CA ASN A 707 -26.30 0.58 -9.75
C ASN A 707 -24.96 1.26 -9.38
N TYR A 708 -24.15 0.70 -8.47
CA TYR A 708 -22.87 1.32 -8.07
C TYR A 708 -21.88 1.54 -9.24
N LEU A 709 -21.98 0.76 -10.32
CA LEU A 709 -21.10 0.90 -11.50
C LEU A 709 -21.36 2.19 -12.29
N GLU A 710 -22.49 2.87 -12.07
CA GLU A 710 -22.74 4.18 -12.68
C GLU A 710 -21.80 5.25 -12.14
N ILE A 711 -21.49 5.21 -10.84
CA ILE A 711 -20.59 6.17 -10.19
C ILE A 711 -19.13 5.67 -10.15
N TYR A 712 -18.93 4.35 -10.03
CA TYR A 712 -17.62 3.73 -9.85
C TYR A 712 -16.96 3.31 -11.18
N ILE A 713 -16.58 4.32 -11.96
CA ILE A 713 -16.04 4.17 -13.33
C ILE A 713 -14.71 3.39 -13.43
N TYR A 714 -14.06 3.10 -12.30
CA TYR A 714 -12.80 2.35 -12.26
C TYR A 714 -13.01 0.84 -12.41
N GLU A 715 -14.24 0.37 -12.23
CA GLU A 715 -14.63 -1.00 -12.51
C GLU A 715 -15.46 -1.08 -13.77
N LYS A 716 -15.14 -2.09 -14.61
CA LYS A 716 -15.95 -2.41 -15.77
C LYS A 716 -16.76 -3.68 -15.53
N TRP A 717 -17.95 -3.70 -16.10
CA TRP A 717 -18.77 -4.89 -16.27
C TRP A 717 -19.33 -4.78 -17.67
N ASN A 718 -18.82 -5.61 -18.58
CA ASN A 718 -19.07 -5.45 -20.00
C ASN A 718 -20.24 -6.35 -20.38
N ASP A 719 -21.29 -5.74 -20.91
CA ASP A 719 -22.41 -6.47 -21.48
C ASP A 719 -21.95 -7.24 -22.73
N LYS A 720 -22.34 -8.51 -22.82
CA LYS A 720 -22.17 -9.34 -23.99
C LYS A 720 -23.47 -10.09 -24.21
N ILE A 721 -24.33 -9.52 -25.04
CA ILE A 721 -25.60 -10.14 -25.43
C ILE A 721 -25.30 -11.27 -26.42
N LEU A 722 -25.86 -12.45 -26.17
CA LEU A 722 -25.85 -13.56 -27.11
C LEU A 722 -27.14 -13.55 -27.93
N PRO A 723 -27.14 -14.12 -29.15
CA PRO A 723 -28.37 -14.41 -29.86
C PRO A 723 -29.30 -15.32 -29.04
N PRO A 724 -30.61 -15.30 -29.34
CA PRO A 724 -31.59 -16.16 -28.69
C PRO A 724 -31.46 -17.61 -29.21
N PHE A 725 -30.46 -18.34 -28.74
CA PHE A 725 -30.30 -19.76 -29.03
C PHE A 725 -31.39 -20.59 -28.34
N GLN A 726 -31.77 -21.71 -28.95
CA GLN A 726 -32.62 -22.74 -28.37
C GLN A 726 -31.86 -24.08 -28.29
N ILE A 727 -32.23 -24.91 -27.32
CA ILE A 727 -31.70 -26.27 -27.23
C ILE A 727 -32.13 -27.03 -28.49
N ASN A 728 -31.20 -27.81 -29.06
CA ASN A 728 -31.33 -28.51 -30.34
C ASN A 728 -31.26 -27.63 -31.59
N ASP A 729 -30.97 -26.31 -31.48
CA ASP A 729 -30.63 -25.51 -32.66
C ASP A 729 -29.43 -26.11 -33.39
N GLU A 730 -29.54 -26.25 -34.70
CA GLU A 730 -28.48 -26.76 -35.57
C GLU A 730 -27.97 -25.69 -36.52
N PHE A 731 -26.65 -25.62 -36.68
CA PHE A 731 -26.01 -24.71 -37.63
C PHE A 731 -24.67 -25.23 -38.10
N TYR A 732 -24.24 -24.76 -39.27
CA TYR A 732 -22.87 -24.92 -39.73
C TYR A 732 -22.01 -23.74 -39.23
N PRO A 733 -20.82 -23.99 -38.67
CA PRO A 733 -19.87 -22.95 -38.33
C PRO A 733 -19.53 -22.10 -39.55
N TYR A 734 -19.56 -20.78 -39.38
CA TYR A 734 -19.04 -19.84 -40.38
C TYR A 734 -17.52 -19.98 -40.51
N SER A 735 -16.84 -20.21 -39.39
CA SER A 735 -15.40 -20.48 -39.36
C SER A 735 -15.05 -21.52 -38.30
N LEU A 736 -14.08 -22.37 -38.63
CA LEU A 736 -13.39 -23.26 -37.70
C LEU A 736 -11.90 -23.10 -37.96
N VAL A 737 -11.16 -22.62 -36.97
CA VAL A 737 -9.73 -22.31 -37.14
C VAL A 737 -8.93 -22.85 -35.96
N VAL A 738 -7.86 -23.58 -36.26
CA VAL A 738 -6.85 -23.92 -35.26
C VAL A 738 -5.97 -22.70 -35.04
N GLU A 739 -6.05 -22.11 -33.86
CA GLU A 739 -5.17 -21.04 -33.43
C GLU A 739 -3.99 -21.58 -32.63
N GLU A 740 -2.80 -21.25 -33.09
CA GLU A 740 -1.57 -21.43 -32.34
C GLU A 740 -1.35 -20.24 -31.40
N GLY A 741 -1.20 -20.53 -30.12
CA GLY A 741 -0.77 -19.61 -29.09
C GLY A 741 0.57 -20.02 -28.51
N ILE A 742 1.24 -19.05 -27.89
CA ILE A 742 2.49 -19.26 -27.16
C ILE A 742 2.25 -18.74 -25.75
N THR A 743 2.55 -19.54 -24.73
CA THR A 743 2.45 -19.07 -23.34
C THR A 743 3.35 -17.85 -23.12
N GLN A 744 3.02 -17.00 -22.15
CA GLN A 744 3.77 -15.77 -21.91
C GLN A 744 4.20 -15.71 -20.45
N PRO A 745 5.39 -15.16 -20.15
CA PRO A 745 5.81 -14.99 -18.77
C PRO A 745 4.84 -14.10 -17.99
N PRO A 746 4.69 -14.29 -16.67
CA PRO A 746 3.96 -13.36 -15.83
C PRO A 746 4.59 -11.96 -15.91
N LYS A 747 3.81 -10.92 -15.61
CA LYS A 747 4.32 -9.55 -15.64
C LYS A 747 5.14 -9.23 -14.39
N TYR A 748 6.15 -8.37 -14.51
CA TYR A 748 6.81 -7.77 -13.34
C TYR A 748 5.79 -7.19 -12.36
N LEU A 749 6.12 -7.20 -11.07
CA LEU A 749 5.20 -6.76 -10.03
C LEU A 749 4.99 -5.24 -10.12
N SER A 750 3.73 -4.82 -10.15
CA SER A 750 3.37 -3.44 -9.82
C SER A 750 3.35 -3.26 -8.30
N GLU A 751 3.24 -2.02 -7.85
CA GLU A 751 3.11 -1.73 -6.41
C GLU A 751 1.80 -2.23 -5.80
N SER A 752 0.71 -2.25 -6.59
CA SER A 752 -0.54 -2.91 -6.19
C SER A 752 -0.36 -4.42 -5.99
N ASP A 753 0.38 -5.08 -6.87
CA ASP A 753 0.68 -6.52 -6.74
C ASP A 753 1.57 -6.80 -5.53
N LEU A 754 2.56 -5.94 -5.29
CA LEU A 754 3.49 -6.02 -4.16
C LEU A 754 2.75 -5.88 -2.82
N LEU A 755 1.92 -4.84 -2.67
CA LEU A 755 1.06 -4.66 -1.49
C LEU A 755 0.12 -5.85 -1.26
N SER A 756 -0.38 -6.45 -2.35
CA SER A 756 -1.27 -7.62 -2.25
C SER A 756 -0.54 -8.86 -1.74
N LEU A 757 0.73 -9.03 -2.13
CA LEU A 757 1.57 -10.10 -1.62
C LEU A 757 1.96 -9.86 -0.15
N MET A 758 2.35 -8.64 0.22
CA MET A 758 2.67 -8.31 1.62
C MET A 758 1.51 -8.60 2.56
N ASP A 759 0.31 -8.14 2.21
CA ASP A 759 -0.93 -8.42 2.93
C ASP A 759 -1.22 -9.92 3.06
N LYS A 760 -1.15 -10.65 1.93
CA LYS A 760 -1.40 -12.10 1.90
C LYS A 760 -0.49 -12.87 2.88
N TYR A 761 0.75 -12.43 3.05
CA TYR A 761 1.73 -13.11 3.89
C TYR A 761 1.93 -12.44 5.26
N GLY A 762 1.10 -11.45 5.62
CA GLY A 762 1.15 -10.77 6.93
C GLY A 762 2.43 -9.96 7.15
N ILE A 763 2.95 -9.33 6.10
CA ILE A 763 4.22 -8.59 6.14
C ILE A 763 3.96 -7.10 6.24
N GLY A 764 4.29 -6.54 7.40
CA GLY A 764 3.97 -5.15 7.72
C GLY A 764 2.48 -4.95 8.02
N THR A 765 2.18 -3.78 8.55
CA THR A 765 0.84 -3.29 8.88
C THR A 765 0.44 -2.15 7.94
N ASP A 766 -0.81 -1.71 7.96
CA ASP A 766 -1.31 -0.62 7.10
C ASP A 766 -0.48 0.67 7.22
N ALA A 767 0.15 0.88 8.39
CA ALA A 767 1.05 2.01 8.66
C ALA A 767 2.50 1.81 8.20
N THR A 768 2.95 0.59 7.90
CA THR A 768 4.37 0.27 7.67
C THR A 768 4.67 -0.32 6.29
N MET A 769 3.69 -0.87 5.57
CA MET A 769 3.92 -1.48 4.25
C MET A 769 4.50 -0.50 3.22
N HIS A 770 3.96 0.72 3.13
CA HIS A 770 4.46 1.75 2.22
C HIS A 770 5.89 2.17 2.57
N GLU A 771 6.20 2.22 3.87
CA GLU A 771 7.56 2.53 4.33
C GLU A 771 8.48 1.34 4.13
N HIS A 772 8.04 0.07 4.12
CA HIS A 772 8.85 -1.05 3.61
C HIS A 772 9.08 -0.91 2.11
N ILE A 773 8.07 -0.65 1.27
CA ILE A 773 8.22 -0.52 -0.20
C ILE A 773 9.10 0.67 -0.62
N GLU A 774 9.05 1.79 0.09
CA GLU A 774 9.96 2.90 -0.18
C GLU A 774 11.37 2.52 0.25
N ASN A 775 11.45 2.08 1.50
CA ASN A 775 12.68 1.65 2.09
C ASN A 775 12.93 0.18 1.70
N ILE A 776 12.98 -0.08 0.39
CA ILE A 776 13.59 -1.21 -0.35
C ILE A 776 14.27 -0.68 -1.64
N GLN A 777 13.67 0.37 -2.21
CA GLN A 777 14.18 1.11 -3.35
C GLN A 777 15.39 1.94 -2.93
N LYS A 778 15.40 2.48 -1.70
CA LYS A 778 16.43 3.44 -1.24
C LYS A 778 17.85 2.90 -1.01
N ARG A 779 18.08 1.63 -0.62
CA ARG A 779 19.43 1.02 -0.66
C ARG A 779 19.73 0.31 -1.97
N ASN A 780 18.86 0.50 -2.97
CA ASN A 780 19.10 0.08 -4.34
C ASN A 780 19.19 -1.45 -4.55
N TYR A 781 18.18 -2.13 -4.03
CA TYR A 781 18.01 -3.57 -4.26
C TYR A 781 16.87 -3.88 -5.24
N VAL A 782 15.99 -2.89 -5.47
CA VAL A 782 15.01 -2.87 -6.56
C VAL A 782 14.89 -1.45 -7.13
N TYR A 783 14.47 -1.34 -8.39
CA TYR A 783 14.09 -0.09 -9.03
C TYR A 783 12.79 -0.27 -9.81
N LYS A 784 12.12 0.83 -10.18
CA LYS A 784 10.95 0.80 -11.07
C LYS A 784 11.36 1.12 -12.50
N ASN A 785 10.90 0.31 -13.45
CA ASN A 785 11.08 0.61 -14.87
C ASN A 785 10.12 1.72 -15.37
N SER A 786 10.19 2.06 -16.66
CA SER A 786 9.32 3.08 -17.28
C SER A 786 7.83 2.77 -17.24
N LYS A 787 7.43 1.54 -16.88
CA LYS A 787 6.05 1.11 -16.70
C LYS A 787 5.64 1.04 -15.22
N ASN A 788 6.43 1.60 -14.31
CA ASN A 788 6.24 1.53 -12.86
C ASN A 788 6.19 0.10 -12.30
N LEU A 789 6.89 -0.85 -12.95
CA LEU A 789 7.03 -2.22 -12.47
C LEU A 789 8.38 -2.42 -11.80
N PHE A 790 8.40 -3.15 -10.70
CA PHE A 790 9.63 -3.42 -9.94
C PHE A 790 10.54 -4.41 -10.66
N ILE A 791 11.80 -4.03 -10.77
CA ILE A 791 12.92 -4.81 -11.32
C ILE A 791 14.00 -4.90 -10.22
N PRO A 792 14.56 -6.08 -9.98
CA PRO A 792 15.57 -6.28 -8.96
C PRO A 792 16.95 -5.87 -9.47
N THR A 793 17.81 -5.33 -8.61
CA THR A 793 19.21 -5.04 -8.97
C THR A 793 20.07 -6.29 -8.82
N LYS A 794 21.34 -6.23 -9.29
CA LYS A 794 22.27 -7.36 -9.13
C LYS A 794 22.47 -7.70 -7.68
N LEU A 795 22.61 -6.68 -6.82
CA LEU A 795 22.84 -6.86 -5.40
C LEU A 795 21.71 -7.62 -4.69
N GLY A 796 20.45 -7.27 -4.92
CA GLY A 796 19.37 -7.97 -4.25
C GLY A 796 19.04 -9.31 -4.89
N ILE A 797 19.34 -9.49 -6.17
CA ILE A 797 19.42 -10.85 -6.73
C ILE A 797 20.51 -11.61 -5.97
N ALA A 798 21.70 -11.02 -5.81
CA ALA A 798 22.90 -11.69 -5.32
C ALA A 798 22.75 -12.19 -3.90
N LEU A 799 22.57 -11.29 -2.94
CA LEU A 799 22.47 -11.70 -1.55
C LEU A 799 21.41 -12.78 -1.35
N ILE A 800 20.38 -12.86 -2.20
CA ILE A 800 19.20 -13.66 -1.91
C ILE A 800 18.95 -14.83 -2.86
N LEU A 801 19.67 -14.91 -3.98
CA LEU A 801 20.06 -16.20 -4.52
C LEU A 801 21.22 -16.82 -3.72
N SER A 802 21.76 -16.11 -2.73
CA SER A 802 22.75 -16.63 -1.77
C SER A 802 22.13 -17.08 -0.46
N TYR A 803 21.35 -16.23 0.24
CA TYR A 803 20.68 -16.60 1.49
C TYR A 803 19.65 -17.72 1.32
N LYS A 804 19.03 -17.85 0.15
CA LYS A 804 18.08 -18.95 -0.10
C LYS A 804 18.74 -20.29 -0.36
N LYS A 805 20.05 -20.34 -0.61
CA LYS A 805 20.78 -21.61 -0.68
C LYS A 805 20.79 -22.33 0.66
N PHE A 806 20.62 -21.59 1.75
CA PHE A 806 20.51 -22.14 3.09
C PHE A 806 19.11 -22.71 3.38
N LYS A 807 18.14 -22.54 2.46
CA LYS A 807 16.78 -23.08 2.64
C LYS A 807 16.75 -24.60 2.71
N ASP A 808 17.57 -25.28 1.91
CA ASP A 808 17.57 -26.76 1.79
C ASP A 808 18.07 -27.45 3.06
N ILE A 809 18.71 -26.71 3.97
CA ILE A 809 19.16 -27.15 5.29
C ILE A 809 18.31 -26.55 6.43
N GLY A 810 17.13 -26.02 6.10
CA GLY A 810 16.15 -25.51 7.07
C GLY A 810 16.32 -24.05 7.49
N VAL A 811 17.20 -23.29 6.84
CA VAL A 811 17.55 -21.90 7.21
C VAL A 811 17.16 -20.93 6.09
N ASP A 812 16.04 -20.22 6.24
CA ASP A 812 15.64 -19.20 5.26
C ASP A 812 15.20 -17.89 5.93
N LEU A 813 16.16 -16.96 6.00
CA LEU A 813 15.95 -15.60 6.52
C LEU A 813 15.01 -14.75 5.63
N THR A 814 14.65 -15.24 4.44
CA THR A 814 13.86 -14.51 3.46
C THR A 814 12.39 -14.88 3.53
N GLU A 815 12.06 -16.03 4.12
CA GLU A 815 10.69 -16.54 4.24
C GLU A 815 9.84 -15.71 5.21
N PRO A 816 8.60 -15.33 4.83
CA PRO A 816 7.66 -14.64 5.71
C PRO A 816 7.25 -15.46 6.91
N SER A 817 7.39 -16.78 6.83
CA SER A 817 6.95 -17.72 7.85
C SER A 817 7.60 -17.45 9.21
N LEU A 818 8.88 -17.08 9.26
CA LEU A 818 9.58 -16.79 10.50
C LEU A 818 9.00 -15.53 11.18
N ARG A 819 8.73 -14.48 10.41
CA ARG A 819 8.09 -13.26 10.94
C ARG A 819 6.64 -13.51 11.33
N ALA A 820 5.87 -14.20 10.50
CA ALA A 820 4.50 -14.56 10.80
C ALA A 820 4.40 -15.47 12.04
N LYS A 821 5.36 -16.38 12.25
CA LYS A 821 5.48 -17.16 13.48
C LYS A 821 5.80 -16.24 14.67
N MET A 822 6.73 -15.30 14.52
CA MET A 822 7.07 -14.37 15.61
C MET A 822 5.86 -13.52 16.02
N GLU A 823 5.10 -12.97 15.07
CA GLU A 823 3.88 -12.21 15.38
C GLU A 823 2.82 -13.07 16.09
N ARG A 824 2.69 -14.35 15.73
CA ARG A 824 1.83 -15.31 16.45
C ARG A 824 2.35 -15.58 17.86
N ASP A 825 3.66 -15.78 18.03
CA ASP A 825 4.26 -16.01 19.35
C ASP A 825 4.15 -14.76 20.24
N MET A 826 4.19 -13.55 19.66
CA MET A 826 3.89 -12.30 20.40
C MET A 826 2.44 -12.28 20.89
N PHE A 827 1.50 -12.88 20.15
CA PHE A 827 0.12 -13.03 20.61
C PHE A 827 0.02 -13.97 21.81
N LEU A 828 0.79 -15.06 21.84
CA LEU A 828 0.84 -15.99 22.99
C LEU A 828 1.43 -15.32 24.24
N VAL A 829 2.43 -14.45 24.07
CA VAL A 829 2.93 -13.61 25.17
C VAL A 829 1.85 -12.64 25.63
N ALA A 830 1.13 -12.02 24.70
CA ALA A 830 0.06 -11.08 25.00
C ALA A 830 -1.14 -11.72 25.74
N SER A 831 -1.48 -12.98 25.41
CA SER A 831 -2.54 -13.74 26.12
C SER A 831 -2.07 -14.30 27.46
N GLY A 832 -0.75 -14.38 27.69
CA GLY A 832 -0.16 -14.97 28.90
C GLY A 832 0.05 -16.48 28.83
N GLU A 833 -0.16 -17.09 27.66
CA GLU A 833 0.08 -18.53 27.44
C GLU A 833 1.57 -18.88 27.43
N LYS A 834 2.44 -17.93 27.07
CA LYS A 834 3.90 -18.11 27.06
C LYS A 834 4.64 -16.95 27.72
N GLY A 835 5.79 -17.26 28.32
CA GLY A 835 6.61 -16.27 29.02
C GLY A 835 7.54 -15.47 28.08
N LYS A 836 7.76 -14.18 28.38
CA LYS A 836 8.73 -13.31 27.67
C LYS A 836 10.11 -13.97 27.48
N ASN A 837 10.71 -14.47 28.56
CA ASN A 837 12.07 -15.01 28.55
C ASN A 837 12.17 -16.35 27.81
N GLU A 838 11.08 -17.12 27.75
CA GLU A 838 11.00 -18.36 26.97
C GLU A 838 11.06 -18.04 25.48
N ILE A 839 10.22 -17.10 25.02
CA ILE A 839 10.18 -16.70 23.62
C ILE A 839 11.49 -16.04 23.18
N ILE A 840 12.06 -15.13 23.97
CA ILE A 840 13.35 -14.50 23.65
C ILE A 840 14.44 -15.55 23.47
N ARG A 841 14.57 -16.50 24.42
CA ARG A 841 15.55 -17.59 24.33
C ARG A 841 15.33 -18.45 23.09
N ASN A 842 14.10 -18.90 22.85
CA ASN A 842 13.75 -19.69 21.67
C ASN A 842 14.16 -18.97 20.36
N TYR A 843 13.87 -17.67 20.23
CA TYR A 843 14.26 -16.92 19.03
C TYR A 843 15.76 -16.62 18.96
N ILE A 844 16.43 -16.39 20.08
CA ILE A 844 17.90 -16.31 20.11
C ILE A 844 18.50 -17.63 19.63
N ASP A 845 18.03 -18.78 20.13
CA ASP A 845 18.53 -20.11 19.77
C ASP A 845 18.30 -20.43 18.29
N ILE A 846 17.08 -20.19 17.78
CA ILE A 846 16.76 -20.34 16.36
C ILE A 846 17.72 -19.51 15.51
N MET A 847 17.93 -18.25 15.89
CA MET A 847 18.71 -17.33 15.08
C MET A 847 20.22 -17.55 15.22
N LYS A 848 20.69 -18.03 16.38
CA LYS A 848 22.07 -18.44 16.63
C LYS A 848 22.40 -19.69 15.82
N TYR A 849 21.51 -20.67 15.80
CA TYR A 849 21.60 -21.82 14.90
C TYR A 849 21.67 -21.38 13.43
N ILE A 850 20.76 -20.50 12.99
CA ILE A 850 20.78 -19.95 11.63
C ILE A 850 22.13 -19.27 11.33
N TYR A 851 22.63 -18.44 12.23
CA TYR A 851 23.91 -17.75 12.08
C TYR A 851 25.08 -18.74 11.96
N GLN A 852 25.13 -19.75 12.83
CA GLN A 852 26.18 -20.77 12.82
C GLN A 852 26.15 -21.60 11.54
N GLU A 853 24.98 -22.03 11.07
CA GLU A 853 24.84 -22.76 9.81
C GLU A 853 25.30 -21.94 8.59
N ILE A 854 25.06 -20.63 8.62
CA ILE A 854 25.56 -19.70 7.61
C ILE A 854 27.08 -19.54 7.71
N TYR A 855 27.61 -19.36 8.93
CA TYR A 855 29.03 -19.16 9.18
C TYR A 855 29.86 -20.42 8.84
N ASN A 856 29.33 -21.62 9.11
CA ASN A 856 30.00 -22.89 8.79
C ASN A 856 30.13 -23.13 7.28
N ARG A 857 29.27 -22.52 6.47
CA ARG A 857 29.30 -22.62 4.99
C ARG A 857 29.53 -21.26 4.36
N ILE A 858 30.39 -20.47 4.99
CA ILE A 858 30.54 -19.07 4.61
C ILE A 858 31.14 -18.91 3.21
N ASP A 859 31.99 -19.84 2.79
CA ASP A 859 32.57 -19.84 1.44
C ASP A 859 31.47 -19.99 0.37
N LEU A 860 30.45 -20.82 0.63
CA LEU A 860 29.29 -20.94 -0.26
C LEU A 860 28.53 -19.60 -0.35
N LEU A 861 28.34 -18.90 0.77
CA LEU A 861 27.68 -17.59 0.75
C LEU A 861 28.51 -16.57 -0.04
N ASP A 862 29.84 -16.57 0.15
CA ASP A 862 30.78 -15.68 -0.54
C ASP A 862 30.83 -15.93 -2.05
N GLU A 863 30.95 -17.18 -2.47
CA GLU A 863 31.00 -17.58 -3.87
C GLU A 863 29.71 -17.19 -4.59
N ASN A 864 28.54 -17.45 -3.99
CA ASN A 864 27.26 -17.09 -4.60
C ASN A 864 27.11 -15.56 -4.71
N ILE A 865 27.43 -14.81 -3.65
CA ILE A 865 27.36 -13.34 -3.68
C ILE A 865 28.30 -12.79 -4.75
N ASN A 866 29.54 -13.27 -4.79
CA ASN A 866 30.53 -12.87 -5.77
C ASN A 866 30.08 -13.19 -7.21
N TYR A 867 29.52 -14.39 -7.43
CA TYR A 867 28.98 -14.83 -8.71
C TYR A 867 27.88 -13.89 -9.23
N TYR A 868 26.86 -13.61 -8.43
CA TYR A 868 25.73 -12.80 -8.90
C TYR A 868 26.07 -11.31 -9.06
N ILE A 869 27.04 -10.79 -8.30
CA ILE A 869 27.51 -9.42 -8.46
C ILE A 869 28.32 -9.27 -9.75
N ASN A 870 29.27 -10.19 -9.99
CA ASN A 870 30.25 -10.06 -11.08
C ASN A 870 29.79 -10.68 -12.41
N ASN A 871 28.69 -11.45 -12.45
CA ASN A 871 28.23 -12.07 -13.69
C ASN A 871 27.48 -11.07 -14.61
N PRO A 872 28.00 -10.76 -15.82
CA PRO A 872 27.39 -9.80 -16.74
C PRO A 872 26.10 -10.34 -17.39
N LYS A 873 25.89 -11.67 -17.42
CA LYS A 873 24.72 -12.32 -18.06
C LYS A 873 23.39 -12.13 -17.30
N ILE A 874 23.38 -11.33 -16.23
CA ILE A 874 22.19 -10.97 -15.44
C ILE A 874 21.52 -9.68 -15.98
N GLN A 875 22.28 -8.81 -16.66
CA GLN A 875 21.74 -7.59 -17.29
C GLN A 875 21.17 -7.83 -18.69
N SER A 876 21.56 -8.94 -19.34
CA SER A 876 21.03 -9.42 -20.62
C SER A 876 19.85 -10.35 -20.42
#